data_AF-A0A6B0HL59-F1
#
_entry.id   AF-A0A6B0HL59-F1
#
_cell.length_a   1.000
_cell.length_b   1.000
_cell.length_c   1.000
_cell.angle_alpha   90.00
_cell.angle_beta   90.00
_cell.angle_gamma   90.00
#
_symmetry.space_group_name_H-M   'P 1'
#
loop_
_entity.id
_entity.type
_entity.pdbx_description
1 polymer ?
#
loop_
_entity_poly.entity_id
_entity_poly.type
_entity_poly.pdbx_seq_one_letter_code
_entity_poly.pdbx_strand_id
1 'polypeptide(L)'
;MEWFHQQLDRDLPDECDHDTPRDYYRDPEDGRGWDADTVDEKLLGFAPANYKDELIAHLFDRGYGREEILATGLFAERDDGTLYANWRGRYVLPYFDEDGRPVFAISRATDPVHSADWKGNKYDKLQVTRDDVTAEEPIYGLDTVREGEPVLITEGIADAISAHEVGYPCISPVTVQFKKSDREDLLEALGERDVDRAYLIQDAERPTSNVDDRDRLTLQQFGDGVKGAVRTAAYLDDHGLEARVAELPRPGLEKVDLDDYLQGWSDDLTPLLASAKAVDQHPAYDATTAKDVALDAAEVSDLSRDLEAADGDHSALFDLDIRDVTGLSWDYRGENPLGHHGDSENYFILLEDHGVAYDHKYKVAYNALTYLLVDAGERRPASPNGRLEDGEVFAAWRHAKRKGAISTGDPIPHRALQYVTLDHGHADAEELTDGWKLPTGAYNAALETVREEYGVEPGRDEITGGASEQTAVLPTAVRDLTTASSGWDWRHAAEQGDATLTIDDARERTVDAIAGAYTSSDRVLVEALPTMGKSYGAVKAAADTGEPITILTGRGHKEQYGQFKEWCEEHGLTYKQLPSFTHDCDTANGEHGEEWADTVRGWYNRGATPKEIHKAAEYVLGRPLPCQEHEGQRCPYASKWDFDPDTDGSADPDEDVQIDVLIGHYAHAHKTKVTAGRTVVFDEFPDAYETNLADTPRTSLQGAVSYWLQSTDGIPFDSYTDLVENRDDETRRGEALLWFDEHGIEPDETHVFDDESAHATAPLAVYTLLAGTDLGNGYERADLDDVGLGVFDRARGEVSVLQAPALEYASGVVALDGTPTKRMWELVLGERLNHRPVLQGDERAEYVRDALNLNLVRTTEYVKPYNSADHVNTEQDAALLEAIAEEHGEPAAVITTSTAKTEYEDAGLLERDGDGDLTGDGVHIGDTKHYGNVLGSNEFDDTRLGAVIGSNHYGDHFIKKWGAYAGEAVDRGEEKGAGLSYTGFGDDVLQHMREHDTLQAAMRFGRDGNGAVVYVHTDTLPEWVPLAGEGRVVKTWSDGMRAVLEALEDLDKATTADVVEHPAVDLSRQQVFSHLEDLRERGVLTREQDAEDGRRVVWLDDGLHRLGEHGDVDLEPVDLEDLEDEEVRQLARSSTYTWDFTNLPAEDGGSPAEQSLGPGRPPRAPVNGGDGPPDDAD
;
A
#
# COMPACT_ATOMS: atom_id res chain seq x y z
N MET A 1 -40.53 14.11 11.03
CA MET A 1 -41.00 14.97 9.92
C MET A 1 -42.22 15.82 10.29
N GLU A 2 -43.32 15.25 10.81
CA GLU A 2 -44.51 16.04 11.24
C GLU A 2 -44.20 17.25 12.14
N TRP A 3 -43.23 17.11 13.06
CA TRP A 3 -42.80 18.21 13.92
C TRP A 3 -42.20 19.38 13.13
N PHE A 4 -41.39 19.10 12.11
CA PHE A 4 -40.80 20.13 11.24
C PHE A 4 -41.84 20.83 10.37
N HIS A 5 -42.85 20.08 9.91
CA HIS A 5 -43.98 20.64 9.17
C HIS A 5 -44.78 21.65 10.02
N GLN A 6 -44.85 21.47 11.34
CA GLN A 6 -45.49 22.45 12.24
C GLN A 6 -44.69 23.76 12.40
N GLN A 7 -43.45 23.83 11.90
CA GLN A 7 -42.58 25.03 12.05
C GLN A 7 -42.65 25.98 10.86
N LEU A 8 -43.51 25.72 9.87
CA LEU A 8 -43.57 26.50 8.62
C LEU A 8 -43.98 27.96 8.80
N ASP A 9 -44.68 28.30 9.89
CA ASP A 9 -45.18 29.66 10.16
C ASP A 9 -44.25 30.46 11.11
N ARG A 10 -42.98 30.05 11.25
CA ARG A 10 -41.99 30.79 12.02
C ARG A 10 -41.38 31.91 11.18
N ASP A 11 -41.04 33.02 11.84
CA ASP A 11 -40.33 34.13 11.19
C ASP A 11 -38.92 33.69 10.76
N LEU A 12 -38.58 33.95 9.50
CA LEU A 12 -37.21 33.88 8.97
C LEU A 12 -36.43 35.15 9.34
N PRO A 13 -35.08 35.14 9.28
CA PRO A 13 -34.30 36.36 9.44
C PRO A 13 -34.72 37.45 8.46
N ASP A 14 -34.71 38.72 8.88
CA ASP A 14 -35.07 39.91 8.07
C ASP A 14 -34.27 40.03 6.75
N GLU A 15 -33.17 39.30 6.61
CA GLU A 15 -32.27 39.27 5.46
C GLU A 15 -32.70 38.27 4.39
N CYS A 16 -33.59 37.33 4.72
CA CYS A 16 -34.20 36.40 3.77
C CYS A 16 -35.27 37.12 2.94
N ASP A 17 -35.46 36.67 1.70
CA ASP A 17 -36.45 37.26 0.79
C ASP A 17 -37.91 36.97 1.19
N HIS A 18 -38.12 36.05 2.16
CA HIS A 18 -39.43 35.59 2.61
C HIS A 18 -39.59 35.73 4.11
N ASP A 19 -40.79 36.12 4.56
CA ASP A 19 -41.10 36.31 5.99
C ASP A 19 -41.16 34.98 6.76
N THR A 20 -41.64 33.90 6.14
CA THR A 20 -41.74 32.56 6.76
C THR A 20 -41.33 31.44 5.78
N PRO A 21 -40.97 30.24 6.28
CA PRO A 21 -40.76 29.09 5.40
C PRO A 21 -41.98 28.73 4.55
N ARG A 22 -43.20 28.94 5.09
CA ARG A 22 -44.43 28.76 4.32
C ARG A 22 -44.49 29.73 3.14
N ASP A 23 -44.08 30.97 3.32
CA ASP A 23 -44.07 31.96 2.24
C ASP A 23 -43.05 31.53 1.16
N TYR A 24 -41.86 31.09 1.54
CA TYR A 24 -40.88 30.53 0.59
C TYR A 24 -41.44 29.38 -0.26
N TYR A 25 -42.14 28.41 0.36
CA TYR A 25 -42.71 27.30 -0.40
C TYR A 25 -43.86 27.72 -1.31
N ARG A 26 -44.60 28.78 -0.96
CA ARG A 26 -45.86 29.14 -1.62
C ARG A 26 -45.77 30.33 -2.56
N ASP A 27 -44.73 31.15 -2.44
CA ASP A 27 -44.56 32.33 -3.29
C ASP A 27 -44.23 31.89 -4.72
N PRO A 28 -45.06 32.22 -5.72
CA PRO A 28 -44.84 31.83 -7.11
C PRO A 28 -43.92 32.79 -7.89
N GLU A 29 -43.57 33.96 -7.33
CA GLU A 29 -42.70 34.94 -7.98
C GLU A 29 -41.24 34.73 -7.59
N ASP A 30 -40.97 34.62 -6.27
CA ASP A 30 -39.61 34.56 -5.72
C ASP A 30 -39.36 33.32 -4.81
N GLY A 31 -40.30 32.36 -4.79
CA GLY A 31 -40.27 31.12 -4.00
C GLY A 31 -40.44 29.85 -4.84
N ARG A 32 -41.01 28.78 -4.26
CA ARG A 32 -41.29 27.50 -4.98
C ARG A 32 -42.66 27.45 -5.66
N GLY A 33 -43.59 28.32 -5.29
CA GLY A 33 -44.93 28.37 -5.89
C GLY A 33 -45.86 27.19 -5.58
N TRP A 34 -45.48 26.25 -4.72
CA TRP A 34 -46.28 25.07 -4.42
C TRP A 34 -47.58 25.40 -3.69
N ASP A 35 -48.66 24.73 -4.06
CA ASP A 35 -49.93 24.91 -3.38
C ASP A 35 -49.91 24.36 -1.94
N ALA A 36 -50.91 24.79 -1.15
CA ALA A 36 -50.96 24.41 0.26
C ALA A 36 -51.16 22.91 0.45
N ASP A 37 -51.90 22.26 -0.46
CA ASP A 37 -52.19 20.84 -0.39
C ASP A 37 -50.89 20.05 -0.65
N THR A 38 -50.05 20.46 -1.59
CA THR A 38 -48.73 19.87 -1.89
C THR A 38 -47.78 20.00 -0.71
N VAL A 39 -47.69 21.19 -0.12
CA VAL A 39 -46.86 21.44 1.08
C VAL A 39 -47.27 20.52 2.24
N ASP A 40 -48.57 20.32 2.43
CA ASP A 40 -49.13 19.49 3.50
C ASP A 40 -49.00 17.99 3.20
N GLU A 41 -49.30 17.54 1.98
CA GLU A 41 -49.22 16.14 1.53
C GLU A 41 -47.78 15.62 1.56
N LYS A 42 -46.80 16.43 1.13
CA LYS A 42 -45.38 16.05 1.14
C LYS A 42 -44.70 16.29 2.50
N LEU A 43 -45.44 16.72 3.52
CA LEU A 43 -44.93 17.06 4.86
C LEU A 43 -43.70 17.98 4.82
N LEU A 44 -43.69 18.95 3.90
CA LEU A 44 -42.57 19.88 3.78
C LEU A 44 -42.39 20.64 5.08
N GLY A 45 -41.14 20.78 5.52
CA GLY A 45 -40.84 21.24 6.86
C GLY A 45 -39.81 22.35 6.90
N PHE A 46 -39.59 22.83 8.12
CA PHE A 46 -38.49 23.72 8.43
C PHE A 46 -37.81 23.26 9.72
N ALA A 47 -36.48 23.20 9.71
CA ALA A 47 -35.63 22.94 10.86
C ALA A 47 -35.16 24.30 11.41
N PRO A 48 -35.71 24.81 12.53
CA PRO A 48 -35.32 26.11 13.07
C PRO A 48 -33.84 26.18 13.50
N ALA A 49 -33.36 27.35 13.92
CA ALA A 49 -31.98 27.46 14.42
C ALA A 49 -31.75 26.74 15.76
N ASN A 50 -32.75 26.81 16.66
CA ASN A 50 -32.63 26.41 18.07
C ASN A 50 -33.74 25.43 18.50
N TYR A 51 -34.11 24.47 17.66
CA TYR A 51 -35.25 23.58 17.96
C TYR A 51 -34.89 22.29 18.69
N LYS A 52 -33.61 21.95 18.75
CA LYS A 52 -33.14 20.62 19.11
C LYS A 52 -33.79 20.11 20.40
N ASP A 53 -33.75 20.90 21.47
CA ASP A 53 -34.32 20.53 22.77
C ASP A 53 -35.86 20.39 22.72
N GLU A 54 -36.54 21.22 21.92
CA GLU A 54 -37.98 21.15 21.70
C GLU A 54 -38.38 19.85 20.98
N LEU A 55 -37.64 19.46 19.93
CA LEU A 55 -37.90 18.23 19.18
C LEU A 55 -37.54 17.00 20.00
N ILE A 56 -36.41 16.99 20.71
CA ILE A 56 -36.02 15.88 21.60
C ILE A 56 -37.07 15.67 22.69
N ALA A 57 -37.50 16.74 23.38
CA ALA A 57 -38.56 16.64 24.39
C ALA A 57 -39.87 16.11 23.77
N HIS A 58 -40.23 16.57 22.57
CA HIS A 58 -41.43 16.11 21.87
C HIS A 58 -41.39 14.61 21.50
N LEU A 59 -40.21 14.08 21.17
CA LEU A 59 -39.99 12.67 20.85
C LEU A 59 -39.99 11.81 22.13
N PHE A 60 -39.32 12.25 23.19
CA PHE A 60 -39.36 11.57 24.49
C PHE A 60 -40.77 11.49 25.08
N ASP A 61 -41.56 12.57 25.00
CA ASP A 61 -42.96 12.59 25.46
C ASP A 61 -43.85 11.58 24.70
N ARG A 62 -43.43 11.14 23.51
CA ARG A 62 -44.10 10.09 22.71
C ARG A 62 -43.55 8.68 22.95
N GLY A 63 -42.57 8.55 23.82
CA GLY A 63 -42.00 7.27 24.23
C GLY A 63 -40.80 6.80 23.40
N TYR A 64 -40.25 7.64 22.53
CA TYR A 64 -39.03 7.30 21.78
C TYR A 64 -37.78 7.42 22.66
N GLY A 65 -36.96 6.39 22.60
CA GLY A 65 -35.68 6.30 23.30
C GLY A 65 -34.57 7.07 22.59
N ARG A 66 -33.46 7.24 23.29
CA ARG A 66 -32.27 7.93 22.77
C ARG A 66 -31.68 7.25 21.53
N GLU A 67 -31.51 5.94 21.59
CA GLU A 67 -30.96 5.13 20.48
C GLU A 67 -31.84 5.27 19.23
N GLU A 68 -33.16 5.23 19.38
CA GLU A 68 -34.11 5.43 18.28
C GLU A 68 -34.01 6.83 17.66
N ILE A 69 -33.66 7.85 18.45
CA ILE A 69 -33.46 9.23 17.96
C ILE A 69 -32.15 9.35 17.16
N LEU A 70 -31.07 8.72 17.62
CA LEU A 70 -29.78 8.68 16.90
C LEU A 70 -29.88 7.87 15.60
N ALA A 71 -30.60 6.76 15.64
CA ALA A 71 -30.79 5.86 14.51
C ALA A 71 -31.51 6.51 13.30
N THR A 72 -32.07 7.70 13.48
CA THR A 72 -32.65 8.51 12.40
C THR A 72 -31.61 9.19 11.50
N GLY A 73 -30.33 9.28 11.90
CA GLY A 73 -29.29 10.01 11.16
C GLY A 73 -29.44 11.54 11.15
N LEU A 74 -30.52 12.08 11.74
CA LEU A 74 -30.78 13.51 11.88
C LEU A 74 -30.04 14.11 13.08
N PHE A 75 -29.90 13.30 14.12
CA PHE A 75 -29.21 13.66 15.35
C PHE A 75 -27.87 12.92 15.42
N ALA A 76 -26.91 13.61 16.00
CA ALA A 76 -25.65 13.03 16.40
C ALA A 76 -25.40 13.37 17.87
N GLU A 77 -24.48 12.66 18.48
CA GLU A 77 -24.13 12.81 19.89
C GLU A 77 -22.78 13.55 20.03
N ARG A 78 -22.60 14.24 21.15
CA ARG A 78 -21.33 14.75 21.68
C ARG A 78 -20.99 13.97 22.96
N ASP A 79 -19.74 13.88 23.43
CA ASP A 79 -19.36 12.88 24.49
C ASP A 79 -20.01 13.16 25.82
N ASP A 80 -20.40 14.40 26.05
CA ASP A 80 -21.17 14.76 27.24
C ASP A 80 -22.58 14.12 27.21
N GLY A 81 -22.87 13.33 26.18
CA GLY A 81 -24.13 12.69 25.88
C GLY A 81 -25.16 13.64 25.29
N THR A 82 -24.76 14.89 25.00
CA THR A 82 -25.64 15.92 24.46
C THR A 82 -25.86 15.66 22.98
N LEU A 83 -27.08 15.23 22.67
CA LEU A 83 -27.55 15.19 21.30
C LEU A 83 -27.43 16.58 20.67
N TYR A 84 -27.12 16.63 19.38
CA TYR A 84 -27.25 17.79 18.50
C TYR A 84 -27.96 17.43 17.21
N ALA A 85 -28.69 18.39 16.63
CA ALA A 85 -29.33 18.20 15.33
C ALA A 85 -28.41 18.68 14.20
N ASN A 86 -28.29 17.87 13.15
CA ASN A 86 -27.46 18.15 11.99
C ASN A 86 -27.96 19.35 11.18
N TRP A 87 -29.28 19.56 11.13
CA TRP A 87 -29.89 20.64 10.36
C TRP A 87 -30.30 21.80 11.27
N ARG A 88 -29.98 23.03 10.87
CA ARG A 88 -30.35 24.25 11.60
C ARG A 88 -30.59 25.38 10.62
N GLY A 89 -31.73 26.04 10.71
CA GLY A 89 -32.13 27.08 9.76
C GLY A 89 -32.26 26.58 8.32
N ARG A 90 -32.81 25.37 8.13
CA ARG A 90 -32.93 24.72 6.81
C ARG A 90 -34.35 24.29 6.49
N TYR A 91 -34.72 24.37 5.22
CA TYR A 91 -35.91 23.74 4.65
C TYR A 91 -35.74 22.22 4.66
N VAL A 92 -36.77 21.45 4.99
CA VAL A 92 -36.73 19.98 5.11
C VAL A 92 -37.68 19.34 4.11
N LEU A 93 -37.17 18.40 3.32
CA LEU A 93 -37.88 17.70 2.25
C LEU A 93 -37.87 16.18 2.52
N PRO A 94 -38.97 15.60 3.03
CA PRO A 94 -39.08 14.18 3.34
C PRO A 94 -39.21 13.26 2.11
N TYR A 95 -38.78 12.01 2.28
CA TYR A 95 -38.92 10.89 1.35
C TYR A 95 -39.80 9.83 2.00
N PHE A 96 -40.65 9.21 1.20
CA PHE A 96 -41.69 8.30 1.67
C PHE A 96 -41.49 6.90 1.11
N ASP A 97 -41.82 5.89 1.91
CA ASP A 97 -41.95 4.51 1.44
C ASP A 97 -43.30 4.29 0.73
N GLU A 98 -43.53 3.07 0.25
CA GLU A 98 -44.76 2.66 -0.45
C GLU A 98 -46.04 2.79 0.40
N ASP A 99 -45.89 2.79 1.73
CA ASP A 99 -46.99 2.96 2.68
C ASP A 99 -47.22 4.43 3.04
N GLY A 100 -46.50 5.36 2.41
CA GLY A 100 -46.58 6.80 2.66
C GLY A 100 -45.96 7.21 4.00
N ARG A 101 -45.03 6.42 4.54
CA ARG A 101 -44.32 6.72 5.79
C ARG A 101 -43.01 7.44 5.48
N PRO A 102 -42.68 8.54 6.19
CA PRO A 102 -41.40 9.22 5.98
C PRO A 102 -40.26 8.35 6.49
N VAL A 103 -39.41 7.88 5.59
CA VAL A 103 -38.26 6.98 5.87
C VAL A 103 -36.91 7.69 5.76
N PHE A 104 -36.86 8.78 4.99
CA PHE A 104 -35.65 9.55 4.76
C PHE A 104 -35.99 11.04 4.57
N ALA A 105 -35.00 11.92 4.56
CA ALA A 105 -35.19 13.33 4.24
C ALA A 105 -33.88 13.98 3.79
N ILE A 106 -34.02 15.06 3.03
CA ILE A 106 -32.93 16.00 2.78
C ILE A 106 -33.29 17.37 3.33
N SER A 107 -32.30 18.25 3.41
CA SER A 107 -32.48 19.64 3.78
C SER A 107 -31.87 20.58 2.75
N ARG A 108 -32.41 21.80 2.65
CA ARG A 108 -31.93 22.88 1.78
C ARG A 108 -31.65 24.12 2.60
N ALA A 109 -30.53 24.79 2.32
CA ALA A 109 -30.19 26.07 2.94
C ALA A 109 -31.21 27.18 2.57
N THR A 110 -31.33 28.18 3.43
CA THR A 110 -32.01 29.46 3.11
C THR A 110 -31.14 30.32 2.20
N ASP A 111 -31.73 31.37 1.63
CA ASP A 111 -31.00 32.39 0.86
C ASP A 111 -31.27 33.79 1.46
N PRO A 112 -30.25 34.47 2.02
CA PRO A 112 -28.90 33.97 2.27
C PRO A 112 -28.88 32.81 3.29
N VAL A 113 -27.76 32.06 3.34
CA VAL A 113 -27.58 30.93 4.27
C VAL A 113 -27.76 31.40 5.72
N HIS A 114 -28.62 30.71 6.47
CA HIS A 114 -28.95 31.06 7.84
C HIS A 114 -27.69 31.02 8.73
N SER A 115 -27.47 32.01 9.58
CA SER A 115 -26.24 32.12 10.40
C SER A 115 -25.97 30.94 11.36
N ALA A 116 -27.01 30.22 11.75
CA ALA A 116 -26.93 28.99 12.55
C ALA A 116 -26.72 27.70 11.72
N ASP A 117 -26.76 27.79 10.39
CA ASP A 117 -26.52 26.69 9.48
C ASP A 117 -25.02 26.50 9.28
N TRP A 118 -24.46 25.48 9.92
CA TRP A 118 -23.04 25.15 9.88
C TRP A 118 -22.69 24.23 8.71
N LYS A 119 -23.67 23.70 7.97
CA LYS A 119 -23.42 22.79 6.85
C LYS A 119 -22.92 23.53 5.60
N GLY A 120 -23.30 24.80 5.42
CA GLY A 120 -22.82 25.70 4.36
C GLY A 120 -23.17 25.33 2.91
N ASN A 121 -23.51 24.08 2.63
CA ASN A 121 -23.87 23.55 1.32
C ASN A 121 -25.33 23.84 0.95
N LYS A 122 -25.65 23.84 -0.36
CA LYS A 122 -27.02 24.12 -0.84
C LYS A 122 -28.03 23.06 -0.38
N TYR A 123 -27.64 21.79 -0.40
CA TYR A 123 -28.43 20.65 0.07
C TYR A 123 -27.58 19.74 0.97
N ASP A 124 -28.19 19.17 2.01
CA ASP A 124 -27.58 18.16 2.89
C ASP A 124 -28.56 17.00 3.12
N LYS A 125 -28.07 15.81 3.44
CA LYS A 125 -28.88 14.60 3.64
C LYS A 125 -28.68 13.99 5.03
N LEU A 126 -29.54 13.07 5.43
CA LEU A 126 -29.34 12.32 6.68
C LEU A 126 -28.03 11.52 6.59
N GLN A 127 -27.37 11.36 7.73
CA GLN A 127 -26.05 10.70 7.82
C GLN A 127 -26.23 9.17 7.84
N VAL A 128 -26.34 8.54 6.68
CA VAL A 128 -26.64 7.09 6.55
C VAL A 128 -25.42 6.17 6.61
N THR A 129 -24.22 6.73 6.59
CA THR A 129 -22.96 5.96 6.60
C THR A 129 -22.49 5.59 8.01
N ARG A 130 -23.29 5.90 9.04
CA ARG A 130 -22.99 5.58 10.43
C ARG A 130 -23.64 4.25 10.80
N ASP A 131 -22.90 3.39 11.48
CA ASP A 131 -23.37 2.05 11.87
C ASP A 131 -24.58 2.06 12.84
N ASP A 132 -24.79 3.16 13.57
CA ASP A 132 -25.93 3.32 14.47
C ASP A 132 -27.19 3.82 13.75
N VAL A 133 -27.10 4.17 12.46
CA VAL A 133 -28.20 4.70 11.64
C VAL A 133 -28.86 3.58 10.85
N THR A 134 -30.19 3.59 10.87
CA THR A 134 -31.03 2.54 10.22
C THR A 134 -31.70 3.03 8.95
N ALA A 135 -31.56 4.30 8.62
CA ALA A 135 -32.12 4.88 7.41
C ALA A 135 -31.19 4.60 6.22
N GLU A 136 -31.76 4.15 5.11
CA GLU A 136 -31.08 3.93 3.83
C GLU A 136 -31.49 5.00 2.82
N GLU A 137 -30.66 5.26 1.81
CA GLU A 137 -30.96 6.23 0.75
C GLU A 137 -32.02 5.66 -0.21
N PRO A 138 -33.26 6.22 -0.28
CA PRO A 138 -34.31 5.69 -1.13
C PRO A 138 -34.44 6.48 -2.45
N ILE A 139 -35.13 5.89 -3.43
CA ILE A 139 -35.58 6.61 -4.63
C ILE A 139 -36.81 7.46 -4.27
N TYR A 140 -36.76 8.77 -4.50
CA TYR A 140 -37.90 9.64 -4.22
C TYR A 140 -39.05 9.36 -5.18
N GLY A 141 -40.30 9.42 -4.69
CA GLY A 141 -41.49 9.47 -5.54
C GLY A 141 -41.98 8.10 -6.05
N LEU A 142 -41.39 6.99 -5.58
CA LEU A 142 -41.84 5.63 -5.93
C LEU A 142 -43.32 5.38 -5.59
N ASP A 143 -43.85 6.09 -4.60
CA ASP A 143 -45.28 6.08 -4.20
C ASP A 143 -46.21 6.65 -5.28
N THR A 144 -45.68 7.47 -6.20
CA THR A 144 -46.44 8.06 -7.30
C THR A 144 -46.47 7.19 -8.56
N VAL A 145 -45.58 6.19 -8.63
CA VAL A 145 -45.47 5.28 -9.77
C VAL A 145 -46.64 4.30 -9.73
N ARG A 146 -47.42 4.28 -10.81
CA ARG A 146 -48.58 3.39 -10.94
C ARG A 146 -48.30 2.28 -11.94
N GLU A 147 -48.85 1.11 -11.65
CA GLU A 147 -48.68 -0.07 -12.48
C GLU A 147 -49.08 0.19 -13.94
N GLY A 148 -48.15 -0.01 -14.88
CA GLY A 148 -48.38 0.19 -16.32
C GLY A 148 -48.48 1.64 -16.80
N GLU A 149 -48.28 2.64 -15.93
CA GLU A 149 -48.24 4.06 -16.31
C GLU A 149 -46.79 4.54 -16.55
N PRO A 150 -46.56 5.47 -17.48
CA PRO A 150 -45.23 6.02 -17.70
C PRO A 150 -44.78 6.88 -16.53
N VAL A 151 -43.47 6.89 -16.27
CA VAL A 151 -42.84 7.66 -15.18
C VAL A 151 -41.90 8.75 -15.71
N LEU A 152 -41.82 9.87 -14.99
CA LEU A 152 -40.80 10.91 -15.20
C LEU A 152 -39.58 10.67 -14.30
N ILE A 153 -38.38 10.97 -14.78
CA ILE A 153 -37.14 10.90 -14.00
C ILE A 153 -36.43 12.25 -14.07
N THR A 154 -36.21 12.89 -12.93
CA THR A 154 -35.63 14.25 -12.80
C THR A 154 -34.31 14.28 -12.04
N GLU A 155 -33.61 15.43 -12.04
CA GLU A 155 -32.33 15.62 -11.34
C GLU A 155 -32.51 15.66 -9.82
N GLY A 156 -33.50 16.43 -9.36
CA GLY A 156 -33.72 16.67 -7.94
C GLY A 156 -35.16 16.46 -7.51
N ILE A 157 -35.33 16.41 -6.19
CA ILE A 157 -36.62 16.25 -5.52
C ILE A 157 -37.57 17.42 -5.77
N ALA A 158 -37.06 18.65 -5.93
CA ALA A 158 -37.91 19.83 -6.15
C ALA A 158 -38.67 19.72 -7.48
N ASP A 159 -37.97 19.30 -8.54
CA ASP A 159 -38.57 19.01 -9.85
C ASP A 159 -39.64 17.92 -9.76
N ALA A 160 -39.36 16.87 -8.98
CA ALA A 160 -40.29 15.77 -8.78
C ALA A 160 -41.54 16.23 -8.00
N ILE A 161 -41.40 17.08 -6.98
CA ILE A 161 -42.54 17.66 -6.25
C ILE A 161 -43.41 18.49 -7.20
N SER A 162 -42.82 19.36 -8.02
CA SER A 162 -43.56 20.17 -8.98
C SER A 162 -44.27 19.31 -10.04
N ALA A 163 -43.64 18.23 -10.50
CA ALA A 163 -44.28 17.27 -11.39
C ALA A 163 -45.44 16.51 -10.71
N HIS A 164 -45.32 16.18 -9.41
CA HIS A 164 -46.40 15.56 -8.64
C HIS A 164 -47.60 16.50 -8.48
N GLU A 165 -47.37 17.79 -8.23
CA GLU A 165 -48.43 18.81 -8.08
C GLU A 165 -49.30 18.92 -9.34
N VAL A 166 -48.69 18.88 -10.52
CA VAL A 166 -49.42 18.86 -11.80
C VAL A 166 -49.90 17.46 -12.22
N GLY A 167 -49.68 16.44 -11.38
CA GLY A 167 -50.29 15.11 -11.49
C GLY A 167 -49.51 14.07 -12.30
N TYR A 168 -48.20 14.27 -12.54
CA TYR A 168 -47.36 13.29 -13.25
C TYR A 168 -46.61 12.39 -12.26
N PRO A 169 -46.61 11.05 -12.46
CA PRO A 169 -45.70 10.15 -11.74
C PRO A 169 -44.25 10.54 -12.01
N CYS A 170 -43.48 10.82 -10.96
CA CYS A 170 -42.12 11.30 -11.10
C CYS A 170 -41.22 10.73 -10.00
N ILE A 171 -39.99 10.38 -10.37
CA ILE A 171 -38.97 9.90 -9.44
C ILE A 171 -37.67 10.71 -9.59
N SER A 172 -36.90 10.79 -8.52
CA SER A 172 -35.58 11.42 -8.53
C SER A 172 -34.60 10.66 -7.64
N PRO A 173 -33.29 10.69 -7.97
CA PRO A 173 -32.26 10.22 -7.05
C PRO A 173 -32.10 11.16 -5.85
N VAL A 174 -31.42 10.68 -4.79
CA VAL A 174 -30.99 11.53 -3.64
C VAL A 174 -29.88 12.50 -4.07
N THR A 175 -29.06 12.09 -5.04
CA THR A 175 -28.01 12.92 -5.65
C THR A 175 -28.43 13.43 -7.03
N VAL A 176 -27.59 14.20 -7.71
CA VAL A 176 -27.90 14.78 -9.04
C VAL A 176 -28.02 13.74 -10.17
N GLN A 177 -27.66 12.48 -9.94
CA GLN A 177 -27.82 11.39 -10.92
C GLN A 177 -27.90 10.02 -10.24
N PHE A 178 -28.52 9.04 -10.89
CA PHE A 178 -28.45 7.64 -10.45
C PHE A 178 -27.02 7.10 -10.64
N LYS A 179 -26.38 6.65 -9.55
CA LYS A 179 -25.05 6.03 -9.61
C LYS A 179 -25.13 4.67 -10.32
N LYS A 180 -23.99 4.13 -10.76
CA LYS A 180 -23.93 2.80 -11.40
C LYS A 180 -24.56 1.71 -10.51
N SER A 181 -24.32 1.76 -9.19
CA SER A 181 -24.91 0.87 -8.19
C SER A 181 -26.44 0.96 -8.11
N ASP A 182 -26.99 2.16 -8.24
CA ASP A 182 -28.41 2.44 -7.96
C ASP A 182 -29.30 2.20 -9.20
N ARG A 183 -28.70 1.92 -10.36
CA ARG A 183 -29.41 1.67 -11.62
C ARG A 183 -30.12 0.31 -11.63
N GLU A 184 -29.58 -0.68 -10.93
CA GLU A 184 -30.21 -1.99 -10.76
C GLU A 184 -31.47 -1.87 -9.88
N ASP A 185 -31.35 -1.19 -8.73
CA ASP A 185 -32.48 -0.92 -7.84
C ASP A 185 -33.59 -0.11 -8.54
N LEU A 186 -33.20 0.85 -9.38
CA LEU A 186 -34.13 1.60 -10.23
C LEU A 186 -34.86 0.68 -11.21
N LEU A 187 -34.13 -0.21 -11.89
CA LEU A 187 -34.72 -1.12 -12.87
C LEU A 187 -35.67 -2.13 -12.20
N GLU A 188 -35.27 -2.68 -11.06
CA GLU A 188 -36.09 -3.56 -10.24
C GLU A 188 -37.37 -2.86 -9.80
N ALA A 189 -37.27 -1.66 -9.21
CA ALA A 189 -38.42 -0.92 -8.73
C ALA A 189 -39.43 -0.57 -9.86
N LEU A 190 -38.93 -0.25 -11.06
CA LEU A 190 -39.76 0.02 -12.24
C LEU A 190 -40.36 -1.28 -12.83
N GLY A 191 -39.58 -2.37 -12.85
CA GLY A 191 -40.02 -3.68 -13.33
C GLY A 191 -41.10 -4.32 -12.45
N GLU A 192 -40.97 -4.21 -11.13
CA GLU A 192 -42.00 -4.66 -10.16
C GLU A 192 -43.35 -3.96 -10.38
N ARG A 193 -43.31 -2.74 -10.93
CA ARG A 193 -44.48 -1.90 -11.21
C ARG A 193 -44.92 -1.96 -12.68
N ASP A 194 -44.41 -2.91 -13.47
CA ASP A 194 -44.78 -3.10 -14.88
C ASP A 194 -44.67 -1.78 -15.69
N VAL A 195 -43.67 -0.95 -15.40
CA VAL A 195 -43.48 0.34 -16.07
C VAL A 195 -42.84 0.11 -17.44
N ASP A 196 -43.64 0.25 -18.49
CA ASP A 196 -43.17 0.06 -19.87
C ASP A 196 -42.37 1.26 -20.43
N ARG A 197 -42.48 2.45 -19.80
CA ARG A 197 -41.90 3.68 -20.35
C ARG A 197 -41.46 4.70 -19.30
N ALA A 198 -40.26 5.25 -19.49
CA ALA A 198 -39.73 6.36 -18.69
C ALA A 198 -39.38 7.59 -19.55
N TYR A 199 -39.59 8.78 -18.99
CA TYR A 199 -39.20 10.06 -19.58
C TYR A 199 -38.18 10.75 -18.68
N LEU A 200 -36.97 10.97 -19.18
CA LEU A 200 -35.92 11.65 -18.45
C LEU A 200 -35.94 13.15 -18.82
N ILE A 201 -36.10 13.99 -17.80
CA ILE A 201 -36.16 15.45 -17.92
C ILE A 201 -35.14 16.02 -16.94
N GLN A 202 -34.01 16.49 -17.45
CA GLN A 202 -32.89 17.02 -16.66
C GLN A 202 -32.72 18.51 -16.92
N ASP A 203 -31.93 19.16 -16.06
CA ASP A 203 -31.72 20.61 -16.11
C ASP A 203 -31.12 21.07 -17.44
N ALA A 204 -31.65 22.18 -17.93
CA ALA A 204 -31.28 22.75 -19.21
C ALA A 204 -30.05 23.67 -19.05
N GLU A 205 -28.85 23.10 -19.02
CA GLU A 205 -27.62 23.85 -18.72
C GLU A 205 -26.72 24.16 -19.92
N ARG A 206 -25.79 25.12 -19.78
CA ARG A 206 -24.83 25.45 -20.85
C ARG A 206 -23.87 24.27 -21.06
N PRO A 207 -23.55 23.92 -22.32
CA PRO A 207 -22.50 22.95 -22.57
C PRO A 207 -21.14 23.47 -22.06
N THR A 208 -20.38 22.60 -21.42
CA THR A 208 -19.02 22.86 -20.95
C THR A 208 -18.01 22.59 -22.08
N SER A 209 -16.78 23.09 -21.95
CA SER A 209 -15.68 22.70 -22.83
C SER A 209 -14.92 21.55 -22.20
N ASN A 210 -14.61 20.51 -22.97
CA ASN A 210 -13.80 19.39 -22.51
C ASN A 210 -12.67 19.11 -23.50
N VAL A 211 -11.75 18.23 -23.13
CA VAL A 211 -10.65 17.78 -23.97
C VAL A 211 -10.96 16.37 -24.47
N ASP A 212 -10.78 16.08 -25.77
CA ASP A 212 -10.97 14.72 -26.32
C ASP A 212 -9.74 13.83 -26.10
N ASP A 213 -9.84 12.53 -26.44
CA ASP A 213 -8.78 11.51 -26.34
C ASP A 213 -7.50 11.82 -27.17
N ARG A 214 -7.40 13.02 -27.74
CA ARG A 214 -6.25 13.53 -28.50
C ARG A 214 -5.82 14.94 -28.05
N ASP A 215 -6.16 15.30 -26.82
CA ASP A 215 -5.85 16.58 -26.19
C ASP A 215 -6.41 17.81 -26.92
N ARG A 216 -7.54 17.66 -27.63
CA ARG A 216 -8.17 18.80 -28.32
C ARG A 216 -9.33 19.34 -27.50
N LEU A 217 -9.31 20.65 -27.30
CA LEU A 217 -10.45 21.37 -26.76
C LEU A 217 -11.66 21.20 -27.68
N THR A 218 -12.63 20.44 -27.21
CA THR A 218 -13.93 20.23 -27.84
C THR A 218 -15.00 21.01 -27.09
N LEU A 219 -15.81 21.75 -27.83
CA LEU A 219 -17.03 22.34 -27.31
C LEU A 219 -18.07 21.22 -27.25
N GLN A 220 -18.48 20.83 -26.04
CA GLN A 220 -19.56 19.87 -25.92
C GLN A 220 -20.84 20.50 -26.50
N GLN A 221 -21.66 19.71 -27.18
CA GLN A 221 -22.92 20.20 -27.74
C GLN A 221 -24.05 20.21 -26.68
N PHE A 222 -23.90 19.40 -25.63
CA PHE A 222 -24.87 19.18 -24.56
C PHE A 222 -24.16 19.27 -23.20
N GLY A 223 -24.87 19.77 -22.18
CA GLY A 223 -24.36 19.85 -20.80
C GLY A 223 -24.41 18.50 -20.08
N ASP A 224 -23.79 18.42 -18.90
CA ASP A 224 -23.60 17.18 -18.15
C ASP A 224 -24.92 16.53 -17.71
N GLY A 225 -25.93 17.32 -17.34
CA GLY A 225 -27.28 16.81 -17.03
C GLY A 225 -27.93 16.06 -18.19
N VAL A 226 -27.84 16.58 -19.43
CA VAL A 226 -28.39 15.92 -20.63
C VAL A 226 -27.62 14.64 -20.98
N LYS A 227 -26.30 14.63 -20.77
CA LYS A 227 -25.48 13.43 -20.97
C LYS A 227 -25.79 12.34 -19.94
N GLY A 228 -25.97 12.74 -18.67
CA GLY A 228 -26.43 11.85 -17.60
C GLY A 228 -27.79 11.25 -17.94
N ALA A 229 -28.75 12.07 -18.41
CA ALA A 229 -30.05 11.61 -18.89
C ALA A 229 -29.90 10.54 -19.98
N VAL A 230 -29.09 10.80 -21.00
CA VAL A 230 -28.92 9.85 -22.11
C VAL A 230 -28.29 8.55 -21.65
N ARG A 231 -27.32 8.58 -20.72
CA ARG A 231 -26.71 7.37 -20.16
C ARG A 231 -27.71 6.52 -19.37
N THR A 232 -28.48 7.14 -18.48
CA THR A 232 -29.53 6.43 -17.73
C THR A 232 -30.63 5.92 -18.66
N ALA A 233 -31.05 6.72 -19.64
CA ALA A 233 -32.04 6.30 -20.63
C ALA A 233 -31.56 5.11 -21.47
N ALA A 234 -30.30 5.12 -21.90
CA ALA A 234 -29.72 4.03 -22.68
C ALA A 234 -29.68 2.73 -21.86
N TYR A 235 -29.28 2.83 -20.58
CA TYR A 235 -29.29 1.69 -19.68
C TYR A 235 -30.71 1.09 -19.52
N LEU A 236 -31.73 1.92 -19.29
CA LEU A 236 -33.12 1.45 -19.16
C LEU A 236 -33.64 0.81 -20.47
N ASP A 237 -33.33 1.41 -21.62
CA ASP A 237 -33.75 0.90 -22.94
C ASP A 237 -33.10 -0.45 -23.27
N ASP A 238 -31.80 -0.62 -22.95
CA ASP A 238 -31.07 -1.88 -23.12
C ASP A 238 -31.65 -3.03 -22.28
N HIS A 239 -32.30 -2.71 -21.16
CA HIS A 239 -32.96 -3.67 -20.28
C HIS A 239 -34.47 -3.82 -20.55
N GLY A 240 -34.95 -3.27 -21.67
CA GLY A 240 -36.30 -3.50 -22.18
C GLY A 240 -37.36 -2.48 -21.75
N LEU A 241 -36.98 -1.38 -21.09
CA LEU A 241 -37.88 -0.30 -20.70
C LEU A 241 -37.76 0.86 -21.69
N GLU A 242 -38.86 1.26 -22.35
CA GLU A 242 -38.81 2.32 -23.36
C GLU A 242 -38.42 3.67 -22.74
N ALA A 243 -37.18 4.12 -22.94
CA ALA A 243 -36.68 5.36 -22.34
C ALA A 243 -36.60 6.51 -23.34
N ARG A 244 -37.13 7.68 -22.95
CA ARG A 244 -37.14 8.89 -23.78
C ARG A 244 -36.54 10.07 -23.04
N VAL A 245 -35.75 10.88 -23.72
CA VAL A 245 -35.14 12.11 -23.16
C VAL A 245 -35.89 13.33 -23.70
N ALA A 246 -36.34 14.20 -22.79
CA ALA A 246 -36.99 15.47 -23.13
C ALA A 246 -36.08 16.65 -22.74
N GLU A 247 -35.93 17.62 -23.64
CA GLU A 247 -35.10 18.81 -23.43
C GLU A 247 -35.98 20.02 -23.10
N LEU A 248 -35.74 20.64 -21.94
CA LEU A 248 -36.43 21.86 -21.54
C LEU A 248 -36.02 23.06 -22.42
N PRO A 249 -36.94 24.00 -22.71
CA PRO A 249 -36.61 25.18 -23.50
C PRO A 249 -35.69 26.16 -22.75
N ARG A 250 -34.78 26.82 -23.47
CA ARG A 250 -33.78 27.75 -22.89
C ARG A 250 -33.79 29.14 -23.52
N PRO A 251 -34.69 30.04 -23.12
CA PRO A 251 -34.63 31.45 -23.47
C PRO A 251 -33.36 32.08 -22.86
N GLY A 252 -32.62 32.86 -23.64
CA GLY A 252 -31.51 33.67 -23.11
C GLY A 252 -30.25 32.92 -22.66
N LEU A 253 -30.15 31.59 -22.86
CA LEU A 253 -29.04 30.74 -22.40
C LEU A 253 -28.92 30.64 -20.86
N GLU A 254 -30.00 30.93 -20.14
CA GLU A 254 -30.10 30.70 -18.70
C GLU A 254 -30.29 29.19 -18.42
N LYS A 255 -29.99 28.79 -17.18
CA LYS A 255 -30.34 27.46 -16.67
C LYS A 255 -31.85 27.45 -16.42
N VAL A 256 -32.51 26.36 -16.78
CA VAL A 256 -33.96 26.16 -16.57
C VAL A 256 -34.10 24.73 -16.09
N ASP A 257 -34.57 24.56 -14.86
CA ASP A 257 -34.95 23.25 -14.33
C ASP A 257 -36.45 22.98 -14.57
N LEU A 258 -36.93 21.79 -14.22
CA LEU A 258 -38.33 21.42 -14.47
C LEU A 258 -39.28 22.19 -13.56
N ASP A 259 -38.85 22.47 -12.32
CA ASP A 259 -39.55 23.34 -11.39
C ASP A 259 -39.81 24.73 -12.00
N ASP A 260 -38.76 25.40 -12.49
CA ASP A 260 -38.83 26.70 -13.18
C ASP A 260 -39.81 26.68 -14.37
N TYR A 261 -39.79 25.60 -15.15
CA TYR A 261 -40.66 25.46 -16.33
C TYR A 261 -42.14 25.33 -15.95
N LEU A 262 -42.43 24.49 -14.95
CA LEU A 262 -43.78 24.22 -14.47
C LEU A 262 -44.39 25.44 -13.77
N GLN A 263 -43.58 26.16 -12.98
CA GLN A 263 -44.02 27.35 -12.25
C GLN A 263 -44.11 28.59 -13.17
N GLY A 264 -43.13 28.76 -14.06
CA GLY A 264 -43.00 29.97 -14.85
C GLY A 264 -43.78 29.97 -16.17
N TRP A 265 -43.85 28.84 -16.88
CA TRP A 265 -44.21 28.82 -18.31
C TRP A 265 -45.38 27.91 -18.69
N SER A 266 -45.50 26.70 -18.13
CA SER A 266 -46.57 25.76 -18.52
C SER A 266 -46.82 24.72 -17.44
N ASP A 267 -48.09 24.57 -17.03
CA ASP A 267 -48.58 23.51 -16.14
C ASP A 267 -48.83 22.16 -16.87
N ASP A 268 -48.68 22.14 -18.20
CA ASP A 268 -48.86 20.97 -19.05
C ASP A 268 -47.53 20.52 -19.67
N LEU A 269 -47.04 19.33 -19.28
CA LEU A 269 -45.87 18.69 -19.86
C LEU A 269 -46.16 17.96 -21.18
N THR A 270 -47.43 17.82 -21.59
CA THR A 270 -47.81 17.10 -22.82
C THR A 270 -47.00 17.56 -24.05
N PRO A 271 -46.78 18.87 -24.31
CA PRO A 271 -45.97 19.32 -25.43
C PRO A 271 -44.49 18.91 -25.31
N LEU A 272 -43.93 18.93 -24.10
CA LEU A 272 -42.55 18.55 -23.81
C LEU A 272 -42.37 17.03 -24.01
N LEU A 273 -43.25 16.22 -23.41
CA LEU A 273 -43.24 14.76 -23.54
C LEU A 273 -43.49 14.30 -24.98
N ALA A 274 -44.33 15.01 -25.73
CA ALA A 274 -44.54 14.73 -27.16
C ALA A 274 -43.29 15.04 -28.01
N SER A 275 -42.41 15.92 -27.53
CA SER A 275 -41.13 16.24 -28.17
C SER A 275 -39.97 15.35 -27.72
N ALA A 276 -40.17 14.56 -26.66
CA ALA A 276 -39.17 13.66 -26.11
C ALA A 276 -38.77 12.59 -27.14
N LYS A 277 -37.46 12.42 -27.30
CA LYS A 277 -36.89 11.49 -28.27
C LYS A 277 -36.56 10.18 -27.56
N ALA A 278 -36.83 9.07 -28.22
CA ALA A 278 -36.23 7.80 -27.81
C ALA A 278 -34.71 7.96 -27.74
N VAL A 279 -34.06 7.30 -26.80
CA VAL A 279 -32.64 7.50 -26.55
C VAL A 279 -31.80 7.30 -27.81
N ASP A 280 -32.12 6.28 -28.62
CA ASP A 280 -31.47 5.96 -29.90
C ASP A 280 -31.61 7.05 -30.98
N GLN A 281 -32.56 7.97 -30.81
CA GLN A 281 -32.86 9.11 -31.70
C GLN A 281 -32.42 10.45 -31.10
N HIS A 282 -31.94 10.46 -29.85
CA HIS A 282 -31.48 11.67 -29.20
C HIS A 282 -30.12 12.09 -29.76
N PRO A 283 -29.88 13.36 -30.14
CA PRO A 283 -28.60 13.75 -30.76
C PRO A 283 -27.40 13.65 -29.82
N ALA A 284 -27.64 13.63 -28.50
CA ALA A 284 -26.60 13.38 -27.50
C ALA A 284 -26.32 11.87 -27.29
N TYR A 285 -27.13 10.97 -27.87
CA TYR A 285 -26.81 9.55 -27.98
C TYR A 285 -25.98 9.33 -29.24
N ASP A 286 -24.69 9.63 -29.12
CA ASP A 286 -23.71 9.44 -30.18
C ASP A 286 -22.98 8.09 -30.04
N ALA A 287 -22.09 7.80 -31.00
CA ALA A 287 -21.31 6.57 -30.99
C ALA A 287 -20.39 6.46 -29.76
N THR A 288 -20.00 7.59 -29.16
CA THR A 288 -19.19 7.63 -27.93
C THR A 288 -20.05 7.24 -26.74
N THR A 289 -21.23 7.82 -26.60
CA THR A 289 -22.17 7.50 -25.52
C THR A 289 -22.64 6.05 -25.59
N ALA A 290 -22.92 5.53 -26.78
CA ALA A 290 -23.25 4.12 -26.98
C ALA A 290 -22.07 3.19 -26.64
N LYS A 291 -20.83 3.63 -26.94
CA LYS A 291 -19.62 2.90 -26.55
C LYS A 291 -19.44 2.91 -25.03
N ASP A 292 -19.56 4.06 -24.37
CA ASP A 292 -19.47 4.20 -22.91
C ASP A 292 -20.48 3.28 -22.19
N VAL A 293 -21.74 3.26 -22.65
CA VAL A 293 -22.79 2.40 -22.08
C VAL A 293 -22.47 0.92 -22.27
N ALA A 294 -21.99 0.54 -23.46
CA ALA A 294 -21.60 -0.83 -23.73
C ALA A 294 -20.39 -1.28 -22.89
N LEU A 295 -19.42 -0.39 -22.65
CA LEU A 295 -18.27 -0.62 -21.78
C LEU A 295 -18.72 -0.79 -20.33
N ASP A 296 -19.56 0.12 -19.82
CA ASP A 296 -20.15 0.04 -18.48
C ASP A 296 -20.88 -1.31 -18.29
N ALA A 297 -21.64 -1.77 -19.28
CA ALA A 297 -22.35 -3.05 -19.21
C ALA A 297 -21.42 -4.27 -19.19
N ALA A 298 -20.25 -4.20 -19.84
CA ALA A 298 -19.26 -5.27 -19.82
C ALA A 298 -18.43 -5.28 -18.53
N GLU A 299 -18.18 -4.11 -17.93
CA GLU A 299 -17.55 -3.97 -16.61
C GLU A 299 -18.45 -4.49 -15.49
N VAL A 300 -19.76 -4.19 -15.55
CA VAL A 300 -20.75 -4.57 -14.52
C VAL A 300 -21.25 -6.01 -14.68
N SER A 301 -20.94 -6.69 -15.79
CA SER A 301 -21.29 -8.10 -15.98
C SER A 301 -20.52 -8.97 -14.98
N ASP A 302 -21.19 -9.18 -13.84
CA ASP A 302 -20.71 -9.62 -12.52
C ASP A 302 -19.53 -10.61 -12.58
N LEU A 303 -18.33 -10.06 -12.45
CA LEU A 303 -17.10 -10.76 -12.07
C LEU A 303 -16.75 -10.50 -10.60
N SER A 304 -17.62 -9.84 -9.82
CA SER A 304 -17.23 -9.21 -8.55
C SER A 304 -18.17 -9.48 -7.38
N ARG A 305 -18.66 -10.71 -7.25
CA ARG A 305 -19.15 -11.25 -5.98
C ARG A 305 -18.72 -12.71 -5.86
N ASP A 306 -17.48 -12.93 -5.42
CA ASP A 306 -16.99 -14.13 -4.71
C ASP A 306 -15.46 -14.05 -4.44
N LEU A 307 -14.93 -12.89 -4.04
CA LEU A 307 -13.54 -12.76 -3.55
C LEU A 307 -13.39 -13.04 -2.04
N GLU A 308 -14.43 -13.59 -1.40
CA GLU A 308 -14.38 -13.99 0.02
C GLU A 308 -14.78 -15.46 0.19
N ALA A 309 -13.90 -16.39 -0.20
CA ALA A 309 -13.90 -17.74 0.37
C ALA A 309 -12.53 -18.42 0.22
N ALA A 310 -11.80 -18.42 1.35
CA ALA A 310 -10.84 -19.42 1.82
C ALA A 310 -9.94 -20.16 0.80
N ASP A 311 -8.64 -19.86 0.87
CA ASP A 311 -7.54 -20.83 0.93
C ASP A 311 -7.72 -22.10 0.06
N GLY A 312 -7.28 -22.03 -1.22
CA GLY A 312 -6.70 -23.20 -1.88
C GLY A 312 -7.07 -23.58 -3.33
N ASP A 313 -8.00 -22.93 -4.06
CA ASP A 313 -8.31 -23.35 -5.46
C ASP A 313 -9.02 -22.25 -6.29
N HIS A 314 -8.29 -21.19 -6.68
CA HIS A 314 -8.74 -20.17 -7.64
C HIS A 314 -8.70 -20.72 -9.08
N SER A 315 -9.75 -20.47 -9.87
CA SER A 315 -9.79 -20.87 -11.29
C SER A 315 -9.30 -19.73 -12.17
N ALA A 316 -8.35 -20.02 -13.05
CA ALA A 316 -7.81 -19.08 -14.04
C ALA A 316 -8.88 -18.58 -15.03
N LEU A 317 -10.09 -19.15 -15.02
CA LEU A 317 -11.24 -18.65 -15.77
C LEU A 317 -11.53 -17.18 -15.49
N PHE A 318 -11.37 -16.74 -14.24
CA PHE A 318 -11.66 -15.37 -13.81
C PHE A 318 -10.51 -14.39 -14.08
N ASP A 319 -9.34 -14.90 -14.47
CA ASP A 319 -8.15 -14.11 -14.83
C ASP A 319 -8.01 -13.91 -16.34
N LEU A 320 -8.91 -14.49 -17.14
CA LEU A 320 -8.85 -14.39 -18.61
C LEU A 320 -9.15 -12.97 -19.08
N ASP A 321 -8.31 -12.49 -19.99
CA ASP A 321 -8.52 -11.28 -20.77
C ASP A 321 -9.25 -11.61 -22.09
N ILE A 322 -9.89 -10.61 -22.70
CA ILE A 322 -10.56 -10.76 -23.99
C ILE A 322 -9.62 -11.28 -25.08
N ARG A 323 -8.31 -10.99 -24.99
CA ARG A 323 -7.28 -11.53 -25.91
C ARG A 323 -7.07 -13.02 -25.77
N ASP A 324 -7.16 -13.58 -24.56
CA ASP A 324 -6.95 -15.00 -24.32
C ASP A 324 -8.05 -15.86 -24.97
N VAL A 325 -9.26 -15.31 -25.03
CA VAL A 325 -10.44 -16.01 -25.57
C VAL A 325 -10.69 -15.73 -27.05
N THR A 326 -10.22 -14.58 -27.56
CA THR A 326 -10.33 -14.21 -28.98
C THR A 326 -9.11 -14.60 -29.81
N GLY A 327 -7.91 -14.62 -29.21
CA GLY A 327 -6.63 -14.75 -29.89
C GLY A 327 -6.23 -13.54 -30.73
N LEU A 328 -6.86 -12.38 -30.51
CA LEU A 328 -6.65 -11.15 -31.27
C LEU A 328 -5.72 -10.19 -30.53
N SER A 329 -5.04 -9.31 -31.27
CA SER A 329 -4.21 -8.23 -30.73
C SER A 329 -5.02 -6.97 -30.46
N TRP A 330 -4.54 -6.08 -29.60
CA TRP A 330 -5.23 -4.82 -29.25
C TRP A 330 -5.43 -3.88 -30.45
N ASP A 331 -4.53 -3.92 -31.43
CA ASP A 331 -4.65 -3.16 -32.69
C ASP A 331 -5.63 -3.80 -33.69
N TYR A 332 -6.22 -4.95 -33.36
CA TYR A 332 -7.15 -5.63 -34.24
C TYR A 332 -8.38 -4.79 -34.51
N ARG A 333 -8.64 -4.59 -35.81
CA ARG A 333 -9.87 -4.03 -36.33
C ARG A 333 -10.32 -4.87 -37.51
N GLY A 334 -11.43 -5.58 -37.34
CA GLY A 334 -11.84 -6.59 -38.32
C GLY A 334 -13.28 -7.06 -38.18
N GLU A 335 -13.52 -8.27 -38.67
CA GLU A 335 -14.79 -8.97 -38.52
C GLU A 335 -14.91 -9.53 -37.10
N ASN A 336 -16.15 -9.65 -36.60
CA ASN A 336 -16.41 -10.30 -35.32
C ASN A 336 -16.11 -11.82 -35.44
N PRO A 337 -15.18 -12.37 -34.65
CA PRO A 337 -14.85 -13.80 -34.70
C PRO A 337 -16.02 -14.73 -34.36
N LEU A 338 -17.03 -14.22 -33.64
CA LEU A 338 -18.26 -14.93 -33.29
C LEU A 338 -19.24 -15.05 -34.47
N GLY A 339 -18.96 -14.36 -35.60
CA GLY A 339 -19.74 -14.46 -36.83
C GLY A 339 -19.80 -13.15 -37.63
N HIS A 340 -19.61 -13.25 -38.95
CA HIS A 340 -19.76 -12.11 -39.85
C HIS A 340 -21.23 -11.80 -40.15
N HIS A 341 -21.64 -10.55 -39.96
CA HIS A 341 -22.99 -10.09 -40.30
C HIS A 341 -22.96 -8.72 -41.00
N GLY A 342 -23.39 -8.65 -42.27
CA GLY A 342 -23.45 -7.41 -43.06
C GLY A 342 -22.45 -7.42 -44.23
N ASP A 343 -22.11 -6.24 -44.77
CA ASP A 343 -21.20 -6.08 -45.92
C ASP A 343 -19.85 -5.41 -45.54
N SER A 344 -19.66 -5.03 -44.27
CA SER A 344 -18.47 -4.32 -43.76
C SER A 344 -17.60 -5.25 -42.92
N GLU A 345 -16.28 -5.14 -43.05
CA GLU A 345 -15.29 -6.04 -42.44
C GLU A 345 -14.46 -5.39 -41.31
N ASN A 346 -14.72 -4.14 -40.89
CA ASN A 346 -13.88 -3.37 -39.93
C ASN A 346 -14.66 -2.83 -38.73
N TYR A 347 -15.47 -3.66 -38.08
CA TYR A 347 -16.46 -3.24 -37.10
C TYR A 347 -16.28 -3.85 -35.70
N PHE A 348 -15.39 -4.84 -35.54
CA PHE A 348 -15.02 -5.40 -34.26
C PHE A 348 -13.62 -4.90 -33.88
N ILE A 349 -13.48 -4.31 -32.70
CA ILE A 349 -12.21 -3.77 -32.18
C ILE A 349 -11.98 -4.26 -30.76
N LEU A 350 -10.72 -4.35 -30.34
CA LEU A 350 -10.37 -4.54 -28.95
C LEU A 350 -10.01 -3.19 -28.32
N LEU A 351 -10.34 -3.00 -27.05
CA LEU A 351 -10.13 -1.77 -26.29
C LEU A 351 -9.28 -2.09 -25.05
N GLU A 352 -7.99 -1.77 -25.12
CA GLU A 352 -7.00 -2.11 -24.10
C GLU A 352 -7.33 -1.50 -22.74
N ASP A 353 -7.71 -0.22 -22.72
CA ASP A 353 -8.03 0.54 -21.49
C ASP A 353 -9.17 -0.08 -20.65
N HIS A 354 -10.00 -0.92 -21.28
CA HIS A 354 -11.16 -1.55 -20.63
C HIS A 354 -11.07 -3.09 -20.60
N GLY A 355 -10.05 -3.72 -21.18
CA GLY A 355 -9.94 -5.18 -21.21
C GLY A 355 -11.06 -5.89 -21.99
N VAL A 356 -11.73 -5.21 -22.93
CA VAL A 356 -12.93 -5.73 -23.64
C VAL A 356 -12.82 -5.62 -25.16
N ALA A 357 -13.68 -6.33 -25.87
CA ALA A 357 -13.88 -6.16 -27.30
C ALA A 357 -15.21 -5.45 -27.57
N TYR A 358 -15.22 -4.48 -28.48
CA TYR A 358 -16.40 -3.72 -28.87
C TYR A 358 -16.80 -4.03 -30.31
N ASP A 359 -18.08 -4.38 -30.51
CA ASP A 359 -18.68 -4.58 -31.83
C ASP A 359 -19.52 -3.37 -32.22
N HIS A 360 -19.06 -2.59 -33.20
CA HIS A 360 -19.75 -1.40 -33.71
C HIS A 360 -21.08 -1.70 -34.43
N LYS A 361 -21.33 -2.95 -34.86
CA LYS A 361 -22.60 -3.33 -35.49
C LYS A 361 -23.64 -3.72 -34.45
N TYR A 362 -23.24 -4.50 -33.46
CA TYR A 362 -24.11 -4.85 -32.34
C TYR A 362 -24.22 -3.74 -31.29
N LYS A 363 -23.26 -2.81 -31.27
CA LYS A 363 -23.11 -1.76 -30.25
C LYS A 363 -23.00 -2.33 -28.83
N VAL A 364 -22.30 -3.44 -28.68
CA VAL A 364 -22.07 -4.11 -27.40
C VAL A 364 -20.59 -4.35 -27.18
N ALA A 365 -20.17 -4.41 -25.92
CA ALA A 365 -18.85 -4.84 -25.54
C ALA A 365 -18.90 -6.24 -24.89
N TYR A 366 -17.84 -7.01 -25.07
CA TYR A 366 -17.65 -8.34 -24.53
C TYR A 366 -16.41 -8.33 -23.64
N ASN A 367 -16.56 -8.76 -22.38
CA ASN A 367 -15.44 -9.20 -21.55
C ASN A 367 -15.14 -10.69 -21.84
N ALA A 368 -14.07 -11.24 -21.24
CA ALA A 368 -13.64 -12.60 -21.54
C ALA A 368 -14.73 -13.66 -21.29
N LEU A 369 -15.45 -13.57 -20.16
CA LEU A 369 -16.51 -14.51 -19.79
C LEU A 369 -17.73 -14.41 -20.71
N THR A 370 -18.23 -13.20 -20.94
CA THR A 370 -19.39 -12.95 -21.81
C THR A 370 -19.08 -13.34 -23.26
N TYR A 371 -17.83 -13.13 -23.72
CA TYR A 371 -17.36 -13.64 -25.00
C TYR A 371 -17.38 -15.17 -25.06
N LEU A 372 -16.84 -15.86 -24.04
CA LEU A 372 -16.85 -17.32 -23.94
C LEU A 372 -18.28 -17.88 -23.95
N LEU A 373 -19.21 -17.23 -23.27
CA LEU A 373 -20.63 -17.63 -23.24
C LEU A 373 -21.30 -17.48 -24.59
N VAL A 374 -21.05 -16.38 -25.30
CA VAL A 374 -21.57 -16.21 -26.66
C VAL A 374 -20.97 -17.23 -27.61
N ASP A 375 -19.67 -17.49 -27.51
CA ASP A 375 -19.00 -18.48 -28.35
C ASP A 375 -19.45 -19.91 -28.04
N ALA A 376 -19.75 -20.22 -26.78
CA ALA A 376 -20.36 -21.48 -26.36
C ALA A 376 -21.83 -21.61 -26.81
N GLY A 377 -22.46 -20.52 -27.23
CA GLY A 377 -23.86 -20.46 -27.64
C GLY A 377 -24.86 -20.33 -26.49
N GLU A 378 -24.40 -20.02 -25.28
CA GLU A 378 -25.23 -19.78 -24.09
C GLU A 378 -25.85 -18.38 -24.13
N ARG A 379 -25.12 -17.39 -24.64
CA ARG A 379 -25.60 -16.01 -24.84
C ARG A 379 -25.64 -15.61 -26.31
N ARG A 380 -26.42 -14.56 -26.61
CA ARG A 380 -26.54 -14.02 -27.98
C ARG A 380 -25.47 -12.94 -28.22
N PRO A 381 -24.86 -12.86 -29.42
CA PRO A 381 -23.87 -11.82 -29.72
C PRO A 381 -24.39 -10.40 -29.52
N ALA A 382 -25.68 -10.13 -29.75
CA ALA A 382 -26.28 -8.81 -29.57
C ALA A 382 -26.69 -8.50 -28.12
N SER A 383 -26.57 -9.47 -27.20
CA SER A 383 -26.95 -9.33 -25.79
C SER A 383 -26.03 -10.20 -24.92
N PRO A 384 -24.73 -9.85 -24.83
CA PRO A 384 -23.74 -10.67 -24.13
C PRO A 384 -23.69 -10.43 -22.61
N ASN A 385 -24.14 -9.27 -22.15
CA ASN A 385 -23.93 -8.75 -20.79
C ASN A 385 -25.14 -9.03 -19.88
N GLY A 386 -24.91 -9.10 -18.56
CA GLY A 386 -25.91 -9.41 -17.54
C GLY A 386 -25.42 -10.43 -16.50
N ARG A 387 -26.17 -10.59 -15.40
CA ARG A 387 -25.83 -11.45 -14.25
C ARG A 387 -25.48 -12.89 -14.67
N LEU A 388 -24.40 -13.45 -14.13
CA LEU A 388 -23.95 -14.81 -14.41
C LEU A 388 -24.69 -15.84 -13.55
N GLU A 389 -25.35 -16.80 -14.17
CA GLU A 389 -25.92 -17.97 -13.50
C GLU A 389 -24.85 -19.05 -13.26
N ASP A 390 -25.01 -19.91 -12.24
CA ASP A 390 -24.02 -20.95 -11.90
C ASP A 390 -23.77 -21.94 -13.06
N GLY A 391 -24.83 -22.22 -13.85
CA GLY A 391 -24.73 -23.02 -15.06
C GLY A 391 -23.95 -22.34 -16.18
N GLU A 392 -24.03 -21.01 -16.28
CA GLU A 392 -23.23 -20.22 -17.22
C GLU A 392 -21.75 -20.24 -16.83
N VAL A 393 -21.43 -20.15 -15.53
CA VAL A 393 -20.04 -20.30 -15.03
C VAL A 393 -19.47 -21.68 -15.42
N PHE A 394 -20.25 -22.76 -15.24
CA PHE A 394 -19.84 -24.09 -15.68
C PHE A 394 -19.67 -24.18 -17.20
N ALA A 395 -20.57 -23.58 -17.98
CA ALA A 395 -20.50 -23.58 -19.43
C ALA A 395 -19.27 -22.82 -19.95
N ALA A 396 -18.99 -21.64 -19.40
CA ALA A 396 -17.81 -20.83 -19.71
C ALA A 396 -16.51 -21.56 -19.37
N TRP A 397 -16.39 -22.11 -18.15
CA TRP A 397 -15.24 -22.90 -17.71
C TRP A 397 -14.96 -24.10 -18.63
N ARG A 398 -15.98 -24.90 -18.92
CA ARG A 398 -15.89 -26.08 -19.79
C ARG A 398 -15.48 -25.68 -21.21
N HIS A 399 -16.01 -24.57 -21.70
CA HIS A 399 -15.71 -24.07 -23.04
C HIS A 399 -14.28 -23.52 -23.14
N ALA A 400 -13.84 -22.77 -22.14
CA ALA A 400 -12.46 -22.28 -22.02
C ALA A 400 -11.44 -23.45 -22.02
N LYS A 401 -11.70 -24.52 -21.25
CA LYS A 401 -10.86 -25.74 -21.29
C LYS A 401 -10.82 -26.39 -22.66
N ARG A 402 -11.96 -26.52 -23.34
CA ARG A 402 -12.02 -27.14 -24.68
C ARG A 402 -11.30 -26.33 -25.74
N LYS A 403 -11.27 -25.00 -25.59
CA LYS A 403 -10.49 -24.10 -26.45
C LYS A 403 -9.01 -24.04 -26.09
N GLY A 404 -8.62 -24.54 -24.91
CA GLY A 404 -7.26 -24.42 -24.39
C GLY A 404 -6.94 -23.00 -23.90
N ALA A 405 -7.95 -22.19 -23.58
CA ALA A 405 -7.77 -20.87 -22.98
C ALA A 405 -7.33 -20.96 -21.51
N ILE A 406 -7.69 -22.06 -20.83
CA ILE A 406 -7.22 -22.40 -19.48
C ILE A 406 -6.65 -23.82 -19.46
N SER A 407 -5.78 -24.10 -18.49
CA SER A 407 -5.06 -25.37 -18.41
C SER A 407 -6.03 -26.55 -18.22
N THR A 408 -5.65 -27.75 -18.68
CA THR A 408 -6.46 -28.95 -18.45
C THR A 408 -6.63 -29.27 -16.96
N GLY A 409 -5.65 -28.88 -16.14
CA GLY A 409 -5.66 -29.05 -14.68
C GLY A 409 -6.35 -27.95 -13.90
N ASP A 410 -6.85 -26.89 -14.55
CA ASP A 410 -7.48 -25.75 -13.86
C ASP A 410 -8.68 -26.19 -12.99
N PRO A 411 -8.79 -25.77 -11.71
CA PRO A 411 -9.86 -26.25 -10.83
C PRO A 411 -11.22 -25.73 -11.27
N ILE A 412 -12.25 -26.58 -11.22
CA ILE A 412 -13.64 -26.18 -11.46
C ILE A 412 -14.09 -25.15 -10.39
N PRO A 413 -14.69 -24.00 -10.75
CA PRO A 413 -15.21 -23.04 -9.78
C PRO A 413 -16.26 -23.64 -8.84
N HIS A 414 -16.35 -23.17 -7.59
CA HIS A 414 -17.29 -23.71 -6.60
C HIS A 414 -18.76 -23.60 -7.04
N ARG A 415 -19.18 -22.46 -7.59
CA ARG A 415 -20.54 -22.26 -8.16
C ARG A 415 -20.84 -23.24 -9.29
N ALA A 416 -19.87 -23.47 -10.18
CA ALA A 416 -20.01 -24.46 -11.25
C ALA A 416 -20.13 -25.90 -10.70
N LEU A 417 -19.40 -26.23 -9.64
CA LEU A 417 -19.47 -27.55 -8.99
C LEU A 417 -20.81 -27.75 -8.25
N GLN A 418 -21.34 -26.71 -7.62
CA GLN A 418 -22.69 -26.73 -7.02
C GLN A 418 -23.76 -26.95 -8.09
N TYR A 419 -23.69 -26.22 -9.21
CA TYR A 419 -24.59 -26.42 -10.34
C TYR A 419 -24.60 -27.88 -10.81
N VAL A 420 -23.42 -28.49 -11.05
CA VAL A 420 -23.34 -29.89 -11.47
C VAL A 420 -23.93 -30.82 -10.41
N THR A 421 -23.70 -30.54 -9.12
CA THR A 421 -24.25 -31.36 -8.03
C THR A 421 -25.78 -31.34 -8.04
N LEU A 422 -26.39 -30.16 -8.14
CA LEU A 422 -27.84 -29.97 -8.09
C LEU A 422 -28.53 -30.49 -9.37
N ASP A 423 -27.97 -30.17 -10.55
CA ASP A 423 -28.53 -30.57 -11.84
C ASP A 423 -28.54 -32.10 -12.03
N HIS A 424 -27.52 -32.79 -11.51
CA HIS A 424 -27.40 -34.25 -11.57
C HIS A 424 -28.04 -34.99 -10.38
N GLY A 425 -28.60 -34.25 -9.42
CA GLY A 425 -29.27 -34.82 -8.25
C GLY A 425 -28.33 -35.60 -7.32
N HIS A 426 -27.07 -35.16 -7.22
CA HIS A 426 -26.09 -35.72 -6.28
C HIS A 426 -26.32 -35.26 -4.84
N ALA A 427 -26.99 -34.11 -4.68
CA ALA A 427 -27.54 -33.57 -3.44
C ALA A 427 -28.73 -32.65 -3.76
N ASP A 428 -29.65 -32.51 -2.80
CA ASP A 428 -30.69 -31.47 -2.86
C ASP A 428 -30.17 -30.15 -2.25
N ALA A 429 -30.75 -29.01 -2.64
CA ALA A 429 -30.35 -27.68 -2.11
C ALA A 429 -30.43 -27.59 -0.57
N GLU A 430 -31.33 -28.36 0.05
CA GLU A 430 -31.49 -28.45 1.51
C GLU A 430 -30.37 -29.25 2.21
N GLU A 431 -29.58 -30.02 1.46
CA GLU A 431 -28.48 -30.86 1.98
C GLU A 431 -27.12 -30.14 1.98
N LEU A 432 -27.08 -28.90 1.46
CA LEU A 432 -25.89 -28.04 1.48
C LEU A 432 -25.69 -27.46 2.90
N THR A 433 -24.50 -27.67 3.48
CA THR A 433 -24.16 -27.03 4.75
C THR A 433 -23.81 -25.56 4.49
N ASP A 434 -24.28 -24.64 5.33
CA ASP A 434 -24.05 -23.19 5.21
C ASP A 434 -24.49 -22.58 3.85
N GLY A 435 -25.38 -23.26 3.11
CA GLY A 435 -25.92 -22.81 1.84
C GLY A 435 -25.00 -23.02 0.62
N TRP A 436 -23.76 -23.46 0.80
CA TRP A 436 -22.78 -23.60 -0.29
C TRP A 436 -21.87 -24.85 -0.20
N LYS A 437 -21.76 -25.49 0.97
CA LYS A 437 -20.79 -26.58 1.20
C LYS A 437 -21.36 -27.96 0.86
N LEU A 438 -20.69 -28.65 -0.06
CA LEU A 438 -21.09 -29.96 -0.57
C LEU A 438 -20.73 -31.11 0.38
N PRO A 439 -21.63 -32.08 0.63
CA PRO A 439 -21.27 -33.33 1.29
C PRO A 439 -20.17 -34.09 0.52
N THR A 440 -19.22 -34.71 1.20
CA THR A 440 -18.07 -35.41 0.57
C THR A 440 -18.47 -36.41 -0.52
N GLY A 441 -19.58 -37.14 -0.32
CA GLY A 441 -20.10 -38.07 -1.32
C GLY A 441 -20.64 -37.36 -2.56
N ALA A 442 -21.33 -36.24 -2.40
CA ALA A 442 -21.87 -35.43 -3.49
C ALA A 442 -20.77 -34.70 -4.26
N TYR A 443 -19.76 -34.19 -3.54
CA TYR A 443 -18.56 -33.58 -4.11
C TYR A 443 -17.81 -34.56 -5.03
N ASN A 444 -17.44 -35.75 -4.53
CA ASN A 444 -16.73 -36.74 -5.34
C ASN A 444 -17.58 -37.23 -6.53
N ALA A 445 -18.89 -37.40 -6.36
CA ALA A 445 -19.80 -37.78 -7.46
C ALA A 445 -19.93 -36.69 -8.54
N ALA A 446 -19.93 -35.42 -8.15
CA ALA A 446 -19.91 -34.30 -9.09
C ALA A 446 -18.59 -34.25 -9.88
N LEU A 447 -17.43 -34.46 -9.24
CA LEU A 447 -16.13 -34.57 -9.94
C LEU A 447 -16.11 -35.73 -10.94
N GLU A 448 -16.63 -36.89 -10.56
CA GLU A 448 -16.77 -38.06 -11.45
C GLU A 448 -17.69 -37.74 -12.64
N THR A 449 -18.81 -37.05 -12.41
CA THR A 449 -19.74 -36.62 -13.47
C THR A 449 -19.08 -35.66 -14.46
N VAL A 450 -18.33 -34.67 -13.97
CA VAL A 450 -17.55 -33.75 -14.81
C VAL A 450 -16.56 -34.51 -15.71
N ARG A 451 -15.87 -35.50 -15.14
CA ARG A 451 -14.89 -36.32 -15.86
C ARG A 451 -15.52 -37.27 -16.87
N GLU A 452 -16.54 -38.01 -16.49
CA GLU A 452 -17.12 -39.10 -17.29
C GLU A 452 -18.15 -38.61 -18.31
N GLU A 453 -19.04 -37.70 -17.93
CA GLU A 453 -20.15 -37.26 -18.79
C GLU A 453 -19.76 -36.06 -19.66
N TYR A 454 -19.07 -35.09 -19.08
CA TYR A 454 -18.68 -33.86 -19.79
C TYR A 454 -17.31 -33.94 -20.47
N GLY A 455 -16.52 -34.96 -20.11
CA GLY A 455 -15.25 -35.29 -20.76
C GLY A 455 -14.15 -34.25 -20.54
N VAL A 456 -14.17 -33.57 -19.39
CA VAL A 456 -13.18 -32.56 -19.00
C VAL A 456 -12.64 -32.90 -17.61
N GLU A 457 -11.35 -32.72 -17.38
CA GLU A 457 -10.78 -32.95 -16.04
C GLU A 457 -11.28 -31.84 -15.09
N PRO A 458 -11.79 -32.16 -13.89
CA PRO A 458 -12.32 -31.17 -12.97
C PRO A 458 -11.24 -30.30 -12.32
N GLY A 459 -9.96 -30.68 -12.40
CA GLY A 459 -8.85 -29.93 -11.80
C GLY A 459 -8.87 -29.87 -10.27
N ARG A 460 -9.75 -30.65 -9.63
CA ARG A 460 -9.82 -30.83 -8.18
C ARG A 460 -9.65 -32.30 -7.84
N ASP A 461 -8.95 -32.56 -6.75
CA ASP A 461 -8.73 -33.91 -6.25
C ASP A 461 -9.97 -34.45 -5.54
N GLU A 462 -10.19 -35.76 -5.71
CA GLU A 462 -11.16 -36.49 -4.90
C GLU A 462 -10.72 -36.46 -3.44
N ILE A 463 -11.66 -36.18 -2.54
CA ILE A 463 -11.36 -36.19 -1.11
C ILE A 463 -11.24 -37.65 -0.69
N THR A 464 -10.01 -38.18 -0.69
CA THR A 464 -9.67 -39.49 -0.14
C THR A 464 -9.33 -39.33 1.33
N GLY A 465 -10.05 -40.03 2.21
CA GLY A 465 -9.71 -40.03 3.63
C GLY A 465 -8.34 -40.70 3.87
N GLY A 466 -7.28 -39.90 4.00
CA GLY A 466 -5.95 -40.36 4.41
C GLY A 466 -4.80 -39.54 3.80
N ALA A 467 -3.92 -39.04 4.68
CA ALA A 467 -2.75 -38.19 4.39
C ALA A 467 -1.79 -38.71 3.30
N SER A 468 -1.20 -37.80 2.51
CA SER A 468 0.18 -37.95 2.00
C SER A 468 0.83 -36.62 1.58
N GLU A 469 2.10 -36.52 1.95
CA GLU A 469 3.14 -35.53 1.61
C GLU A 469 3.31 -35.30 0.09
N GLN A 470 3.66 -34.08 -0.31
CA GLN A 470 4.24 -33.78 -1.63
C GLN A 470 5.75 -33.50 -1.48
N THR A 471 6.56 -34.28 -2.19
CA THR A 471 8.01 -34.09 -2.35
C THR A 471 8.28 -33.47 -3.71
N ALA A 472 8.83 -32.24 -3.75
CA ALA A 472 9.38 -31.65 -4.96
C ALA A 472 10.88 -32.03 -5.08
N VAL A 473 11.31 -32.45 -6.27
CA VAL A 473 12.71 -32.78 -6.58
C VAL A 473 13.25 -31.71 -7.54
N LEU A 474 14.22 -30.91 -7.10
CA LEU A 474 15.05 -30.06 -7.95
C LEU A 474 16.41 -30.74 -8.20
N PRO A 475 17.04 -30.59 -9.38
CA PRO A 475 18.33 -31.22 -9.68
C PRO A 475 19.51 -30.46 -9.05
N THR A 476 20.37 -31.16 -8.33
CA THR A 476 21.68 -30.69 -7.85
C THR A 476 22.68 -30.66 -9.00
N ALA A 477 23.13 -29.46 -9.40
CA ALA A 477 24.33 -29.29 -10.22
C ALA A 477 25.39 -28.59 -9.38
N VAL A 478 26.29 -29.38 -8.78
CA VAL A 478 27.46 -28.87 -8.05
C VAL A 478 28.42 -28.24 -9.07
N ARG A 479 28.57 -26.91 -9.03
CA ARG A 479 29.59 -26.15 -9.80
C ARG A 479 30.92 -26.15 -9.02
N ASP A 480 32.05 -26.31 -9.71
CA ASP A 480 33.40 -26.22 -9.11
C ASP A 480 33.76 -24.76 -8.83
N LEU A 481 33.69 -24.35 -7.56
CA LEU A 481 33.85 -22.96 -7.10
C LEU A 481 35.32 -22.52 -7.01
N THR A 482 36.29 -23.45 -7.08
CA THR A 482 37.72 -23.17 -6.87
C THR A 482 38.35 -22.28 -7.94
N THR A 483 37.72 -22.15 -9.10
CA THR A 483 38.19 -21.30 -10.21
C THR A 483 37.42 -19.98 -10.34
N ALA A 484 36.28 -19.85 -9.66
CA ALA A 484 35.38 -18.70 -9.78
C ALA A 484 35.94 -17.44 -9.08
N SER A 485 36.65 -17.58 -7.96
CA SER A 485 37.30 -16.44 -7.26
C SER A 485 38.49 -15.85 -8.04
N SER A 486 39.18 -16.67 -8.86
CA SER A 486 40.38 -16.24 -9.61
C SER A 486 40.10 -15.33 -10.82
N GLY A 487 38.83 -15.02 -11.10
CA GLY A 487 38.41 -14.24 -12.27
C GLY A 487 38.70 -14.91 -13.62
N TRP A 488 38.91 -16.24 -13.64
CA TRP A 488 39.40 -16.96 -14.83
C TRP A 488 38.61 -18.27 -15.11
N ASP A 489 37.34 -18.15 -15.55
CA ASP A 489 36.68 -19.20 -16.33
C ASP A 489 36.27 -18.71 -17.73
N TRP A 490 37.18 -18.83 -18.69
CA TRP A 490 36.92 -18.54 -20.11
C TRP A 490 36.03 -19.59 -20.81
N ARG A 491 35.52 -20.62 -20.11
CA ARG A 491 34.70 -21.67 -20.75
C ARG A 491 33.21 -21.38 -20.78
N HIS A 492 32.68 -20.48 -19.96
CA HIS A 492 31.26 -20.08 -20.04
C HIS A 492 30.99 -18.95 -21.05
N ALA A 493 31.98 -18.10 -21.35
CA ALA A 493 31.82 -17.02 -22.33
C ALA A 493 31.94 -17.46 -23.81
N ALA A 494 32.40 -18.70 -24.08
CA ALA A 494 32.74 -19.14 -25.44
C ALA A 494 31.74 -20.12 -26.08
N GLU A 495 30.68 -20.52 -25.38
CA GLU A 495 29.58 -21.35 -25.93
C GLU A 495 28.21 -20.65 -25.86
N GLN A 496 28.17 -19.33 -25.73
CA GLN A 496 26.92 -18.56 -25.85
C GLN A 496 26.52 -18.43 -27.33
N GLY A 497 25.44 -19.11 -27.72
CA GLY A 497 24.75 -18.83 -28.97
C GLY A 497 24.01 -17.49 -28.90
N ASP A 498 23.51 -16.99 -30.04
CA ASP A 498 22.74 -15.73 -30.21
C ASP A 498 21.42 -15.62 -29.38
N ALA A 499 21.24 -16.39 -28.30
CA ALA A 499 19.98 -16.55 -27.57
C ALA A 499 20.08 -16.45 -26.02
N THR A 500 21.23 -16.11 -25.43
CA THR A 500 21.39 -15.96 -23.97
C THR A 500 21.39 -14.49 -23.55
N LEU A 501 20.65 -14.15 -22.49
CA LEU A 501 20.51 -12.77 -21.99
C LEU A 501 21.86 -12.21 -21.49
N THR A 502 22.33 -11.09 -22.04
CA THR A 502 23.55 -10.41 -21.58
C THR A 502 23.25 -9.20 -20.68
N ILE A 503 24.26 -8.69 -19.97
CA ILE A 503 24.15 -7.45 -19.18
C ILE A 503 23.80 -6.26 -20.07
N ASP A 504 24.38 -6.19 -21.27
CA ASP A 504 24.11 -5.10 -22.20
C ASP A 504 22.68 -5.17 -22.74
N ASP A 505 22.15 -6.37 -23.03
CA ASP A 505 20.74 -6.54 -23.41
C ASP A 505 19.80 -6.08 -22.29
N ALA A 506 20.09 -6.44 -21.04
CA ALA A 506 19.30 -6.04 -19.87
C ALA A 506 19.34 -4.51 -19.65
N ARG A 507 20.49 -3.88 -19.90
CA ARG A 507 20.66 -2.41 -19.86
C ARG A 507 19.89 -1.71 -20.96
N GLU A 508 19.94 -2.23 -22.18
CA GLU A 508 19.19 -1.67 -23.32
C GLU A 508 17.68 -1.76 -23.06
N ARG A 509 17.19 -2.91 -22.60
CA ARG A 509 15.77 -3.06 -22.20
C ARG A 509 15.36 -2.13 -21.06
N THR A 510 16.25 -1.86 -20.11
CA THR A 510 15.99 -0.90 -19.02
C THR A 510 15.85 0.51 -19.56
N VAL A 511 16.75 0.92 -20.47
CA VAL A 511 16.66 2.22 -21.15
C VAL A 511 15.37 2.33 -21.95
N ASP A 512 15.00 1.29 -22.70
CA ASP A 512 13.78 1.26 -23.50
C ASP A 512 12.51 1.35 -22.63
N ALA A 513 12.49 0.65 -21.48
CA ALA A 513 11.38 0.71 -20.54
C ALA A 513 11.19 2.13 -19.97
N ILE A 514 12.29 2.81 -19.62
CA ILE A 514 12.28 4.18 -19.11
C ILE A 514 11.90 5.17 -20.22
N ALA A 515 12.48 5.05 -21.41
CA ALA A 515 12.18 5.90 -22.56
C ALA A 515 10.71 5.76 -23.00
N GLY A 516 10.17 4.54 -22.93
CA GLY A 516 8.75 4.27 -23.13
C GLY A 516 7.87 5.05 -22.15
N ALA A 517 8.25 5.08 -20.86
CA ALA A 517 7.54 5.83 -19.83
C ALA A 517 7.62 7.35 -20.05
N TYR A 518 8.79 7.87 -20.45
CA TYR A 518 8.96 9.29 -20.76
C TYR A 518 8.08 9.73 -21.94
N THR A 519 7.96 8.89 -22.97
CA THR A 519 7.20 9.22 -24.19
C THR A 519 5.69 9.16 -23.97
N SER A 520 5.23 8.33 -23.03
CA SER A 520 3.82 8.10 -22.73
C SER A 520 3.30 8.95 -21.57
N SER A 521 4.16 9.71 -20.90
CA SER A 521 3.80 10.44 -19.68
C SER A 521 3.27 9.52 -18.57
N ASP A 522 3.80 8.29 -18.50
CA ASP A 522 3.34 7.26 -17.59
C ASP A 522 3.69 7.56 -16.12
N ARG A 523 2.89 6.97 -15.22
CA ARG A 523 3.18 6.82 -13.80
C ARG A 523 3.55 5.36 -13.55
N VAL A 524 4.85 5.07 -13.50
CA VAL A 524 5.38 3.70 -13.59
C VAL A 524 6.42 3.41 -12.50
N LEU A 525 6.42 2.18 -12.02
CA LEU A 525 7.45 1.56 -11.21
C LEU A 525 8.20 0.55 -12.07
N VAL A 526 9.41 0.91 -12.50
CA VAL A 526 10.28 0.06 -13.31
C VAL A 526 11.11 -0.83 -12.38
N GLU A 527 10.82 -2.13 -12.41
CA GLU A 527 11.63 -3.14 -11.72
C GLU A 527 12.81 -3.55 -12.62
N ALA A 528 14.00 -3.09 -12.23
CA ALA A 528 15.25 -3.38 -12.90
C ALA A 528 16.33 -3.71 -11.85
N LEU A 529 16.75 -4.97 -11.82
CA LEU A 529 17.76 -5.48 -10.88
C LEU A 529 19.06 -4.65 -10.90
N PRO A 530 19.88 -4.73 -9.83
CA PRO A 530 21.23 -4.16 -9.85
C PRO A 530 22.00 -4.51 -11.13
N THR A 531 22.89 -3.61 -11.54
CA THR A 531 23.73 -3.72 -12.77
C THR A 531 23.00 -3.48 -14.10
N MET A 532 21.67 -3.48 -14.12
CA MET A 532 20.87 -3.20 -15.32
C MET A 532 20.86 -1.72 -15.73
N GLY A 533 21.58 -0.85 -15.02
CA GLY A 533 21.85 0.52 -15.45
C GLY A 533 20.68 1.50 -15.27
N LYS A 534 19.87 1.38 -14.21
CA LYS A 534 18.76 2.29 -13.87
C LYS A 534 19.11 3.78 -13.97
N SER A 535 20.05 4.24 -13.15
CA SER A 535 20.45 5.66 -13.05
C SER A 535 21.03 6.19 -14.36
N TYR A 536 21.91 5.42 -15.02
CA TYR A 536 22.45 5.77 -16.34
C TYR A 536 21.34 5.80 -17.40
N GLY A 537 20.44 4.80 -17.36
CA GLY A 537 19.33 4.64 -18.27
C GLY A 537 18.32 5.77 -18.17
N ALA A 538 18.11 6.34 -16.98
CA ALA A 538 17.28 7.53 -16.80
C ALA A 538 17.81 8.74 -17.59
N VAL A 539 19.13 8.97 -17.59
CA VAL A 539 19.76 10.06 -18.35
C VAL A 539 19.79 9.75 -19.84
N LYS A 540 20.17 8.52 -20.21
CA LYS A 540 20.20 8.10 -21.62
C LYS A 540 18.81 8.17 -22.26
N ALA A 541 17.78 7.71 -21.56
CA ALA A 541 16.40 7.79 -22.03
C ALA A 541 15.97 9.25 -22.26
N ALA A 542 16.39 10.19 -21.40
CA ALA A 542 16.09 11.62 -21.60
C ALA A 542 16.79 12.18 -22.84
N ALA A 543 18.03 11.73 -23.12
CA ALA A 543 18.73 12.08 -24.36
C ALA A 543 18.05 11.50 -25.61
N ASP A 544 17.55 10.26 -25.52
CA ASP A 544 16.90 9.57 -26.64
C ASP A 544 15.51 10.15 -26.95
N THR A 545 14.76 10.57 -25.93
CA THR A 545 13.39 11.11 -26.10
C THR A 545 13.34 12.63 -26.21
N GLY A 546 14.32 13.34 -25.63
CA GLY A 546 14.29 14.80 -25.47
C GLY A 546 13.33 15.28 -24.37
N GLU A 547 12.85 14.38 -23.52
CA GLU A 547 11.94 14.72 -22.41
C GLU A 547 12.72 15.42 -21.27
N PRO A 548 12.26 16.60 -20.79
CA PRO A 548 12.88 17.25 -19.64
C PRO A 548 12.52 16.53 -18.33
N ILE A 549 13.54 16.13 -17.57
CA ILE A 549 13.35 15.28 -16.38
C ILE A 549 13.92 15.88 -15.09
N THR A 550 13.33 15.52 -13.97
CA THR A 550 13.88 15.81 -12.64
C THR A 550 14.25 14.51 -11.95
N ILE A 551 15.55 14.25 -11.82
CA ILE A 551 16.09 13.07 -11.14
C ILE A 551 16.28 13.38 -9.66
N LEU A 552 15.66 12.57 -8.81
CA LEU A 552 15.73 12.66 -7.36
C LEU A 552 16.34 11.38 -6.77
N THR A 553 17.32 11.54 -5.87
CA THR A 553 17.99 10.43 -5.18
C THR A 553 18.40 10.81 -3.74
N GLY A 554 18.80 9.84 -2.91
CA GLY A 554 19.01 9.95 -1.46
C GLY A 554 20.20 10.81 -0.99
N ARG A 555 20.24 11.08 0.32
CA ARG A 555 21.31 11.85 1.01
C ARG A 555 22.51 10.95 1.30
N GLY A 556 23.66 11.24 0.68
CA GLY A 556 24.91 10.52 0.95
C GLY A 556 25.75 10.30 -0.29
N HIS A 557 25.13 10.36 -1.47
CA HIS A 557 25.76 10.03 -2.74
C HIS A 557 26.29 11.27 -3.47
N LYS A 558 27.24 11.99 -2.86
CA LYS A 558 27.94 13.11 -3.55
C LYS A 558 28.56 12.65 -4.88
N GLU A 559 28.94 11.38 -4.96
CA GLU A 559 29.47 10.74 -6.17
C GLU A 559 28.41 10.53 -7.24
N GLN A 560 27.17 10.14 -6.90
CA GLN A 560 26.07 9.98 -7.87
C GLN A 560 25.70 11.32 -8.53
N TYR A 561 25.69 12.43 -7.80
CA TYR A 561 25.45 13.75 -8.42
C TYR A 561 26.56 14.12 -9.39
N GLY A 562 27.79 13.64 -9.16
CA GLY A 562 28.89 13.76 -10.12
C GLY A 562 28.63 12.91 -11.36
N GLN A 563 28.26 11.64 -11.16
CA GLN A 563 27.97 10.68 -12.24
C GLN A 563 26.82 11.16 -13.15
N PHE A 564 25.71 11.63 -12.59
CA PHE A 564 24.60 12.17 -13.39
C PHE A 564 25.05 13.34 -14.27
N LYS A 565 25.93 14.22 -13.76
CA LYS A 565 26.48 15.32 -14.56
C LYS A 565 27.39 14.82 -15.66
N GLU A 566 28.28 13.88 -15.36
CA GLU A 566 29.16 13.27 -16.35
C GLU A 566 28.37 12.58 -17.46
N TRP A 567 27.29 11.85 -17.13
CA TRP A 567 26.41 11.24 -18.12
C TRP A 567 25.63 12.27 -18.93
N CYS A 568 25.18 13.38 -18.31
CA CYS A 568 24.58 14.47 -19.06
C CYS A 568 25.58 15.10 -20.03
N GLU A 569 26.83 15.35 -19.60
CA GLU A 569 27.91 15.85 -20.47
C GLU A 569 28.23 14.88 -21.61
N GLU A 570 28.23 13.57 -21.33
CA GLU A 570 28.45 12.49 -22.32
C GLU A 570 27.39 12.52 -23.42
N HIS A 571 26.12 12.67 -23.05
CA HIS A 571 24.98 12.69 -23.98
C HIS A 571 24.65 14.09 -24.53
N GLY A 572 25.41 15.12 -24.13
CA GLY A 572 25.22 16.49 -24.59
C GLY A 572 23.97 17.18 -24.03
N LEU A 573 23.45 16.70 -22.89
CA LEU A 573 22.32 17.27 -22.17
C LEU A 573 22.75 18.43 -21.28
N THR A 574 21.92 19.47 -21.21
CA THR A 574 22.08 20.52 -20.20
C THR A 574 21.50 20.05 -18.87
N TYR A 575 22.15 20.43 -17.77
CA TYR A 575 21.71 19.98 -16.46
C TYR A 575 21.92 21.04 -15.39
N LYS A 576 21.19 20.90 -14.30
CA LYS A 576 21.35 21.74 -13.11
C LYS A 576 21.18 20.94 -11.84
N GLN A 577 22.18 21.05 -10.97
CA GLN A 577 22.06 20.55 -9.60
C GLN A 577 21.22 21.51 -8.77
N LEU A 578 20.19 20.98 -8.11
CA LEU A 578 19.30 21.74 -7.25
C LEU A 578 20.01 22.18 -5.96
N PRO A 579 19.74 23.41 -5.46
CA PRO A 579 20.46 23.96 -4.31
C PRO A 579 20.11 23.26 -3.00
N SER A 580 21.12 22.94 -2.19
CA SER A 580 20.97 22.34 -0.86
C SER A 580 21.18 23.36 0.24
N PHE A 581 20.26 23.45 1.20
CA PHE A 581 20.34 24.44 2.27
C PHE A 581 21.57 24.23 3.17
N THR A 582 21.82 22.99 3.59
CA THR A 582 22.91 22.67 4.52
C THR A 582 24.30 22.78 3.90
N HIS A 583 24.38 22.86 2.56
CA HIS A 583 25.63 22.95 1.81
C HIS A 583 25.87 24.36 1.22
N ASP A 584 24.85 24.95 0.60
CA ASP A 584 24.97 26.19 -0.17
C ASP A 584 24.69 27.46 0.63
N CYS A 585 24.28 27.34 1.90
CA CYS A 585 24.18 28.46 2.82
C CYS A 585 25.44 28.50 3.70
N ASP A 586 26.26 29.55 3.56
CA ASP A 586 27.50 29.75 4.32
C ASP A 586 27.29 29.75 5.85
N THR A 587 26.07 30.08 6.30
CA THR A 587 25.72 29.97 7.73
C THR A 587 25.42 28.52 8.12
N ALA A 588 24.61 27.82 7.34
CA ALA A 588 24.21 26.45 7.64
C ALA A 588 25.32 25.42 7.37
N ASN A 589 26.29 25.70 6.52
CA ASN A 589 27.40 24.80 6.20
C ASN A 589 28.56 24.89 7.23
N GLY A 590 28.57 25.94 8.08
CA GLY A 590 29.57 26.15 9.13
C GLY A 590 30.69 27.13 8.80
N GLU A 591 30.68 27.80 7.62
CA GLU A 591 31.71 28.79 7.28
C GLU A 591 31.78 29.97 8.26
N HIS A 592 30.65 30.31 8.90
CA HIS A 592 30.58 31.34 9.93
C HIS A 592 30.73 30.84 11.38
N GLY A 593 31.07 29.56 11.57
CA GLY A 593 31.30 28.92 12.88
C GLY A 593 30.23 27.89 13.26
N GLU A 594 30.62 26.91 14.08
CA GLU A 594 29.76 25.79 14.48
C GLU A 594 28.51 26.24 15.24
N GLU A 595 28.62 27.22 16.14
CA GLU A 595 27.48 27.75 16.91
C GLU A 595 26.35 28.27 15.99
N TRP A 596 26.71 28.94 14.90
CA TRP A 596 25.75 29.42 13.90
C TRP A 596 25.12 28.28 13.12
N ALA A 597 25.94 27.31 12.70
CA ALA A 597 25.46 26.14 11.99
C ALA A 597 24.53 25.28 12.85
N ASP A 598 24.88 25.06 14.12
CA ASP A 598 24.06 24.29 15.07
C ASP A 598 22.72 24.97 15.33
N THR A 599 22.71 26.29 15.51
CA THR A 599 21.46 27.06 15.68
C THR A 599 20.54 26.89 14.47
N VAL A 600 21.05 27.16 13.27
CA VAL A 600 20.26 27.13 12.03
C VAL A 600 19.83 25.71 11.66
N ARG A 601 20.72 24.72 11.82
CA ARG A 601 20.39 23.30 11.61
C ARG A 601 19.40 22.81 12.67
N GLY A 602 19.46 23.33 13.89
CA GLY A 602 18.48 23.06 14.94
C GLY A 602 17.07 23.45 14.49
N TRP A 603 16.87 24.69 14.03
CA TRP A 603 15.58 25.12 13.48
C TRP A 603 15.14 24.29 12.28
N TYR A 604 16.05 24.02 11.35
CA TYR A 604 15.76 23.22 10.15
C TYR A 604 15.33 21.78 10.48
N ASN A 605 16.03 21.13 11.41
CA ASN A 605 15.74 19.76 11.82
C ASN A 605 14.41 19.65 12.59
N ARG A 606 13.90 20.76 13.15
CA ARG A 606 12.57 20.84 13.78
C ARG A 606 11.47 21.23 12.80
N GLY A 607 11.76 21.20 11.49
CA GLY A 607 10.79 21.39 10.42
C GLY A 607 10.66 22.81 9.86
N ALA A 608 11.45 23.79 10.33
CA ALA A 608 11.42 25.14 9.75
C ALA A 608 12.08 25.16 8.36
N THR A 609 11.41 25.76 7.36
CA THR A 609 11.97 25.85 6.02
C THR A 609 13.13 26.85 5.97
N PRO A 610 14.07 26.68 5.02
CA PRO A 610 15.14 27.65 4.80
C PRO A 610 14.61 29.07 4.59
N LYS A 611 13.45 29.23 3.93
CA LYS A 611 12.84 30.54 3.69
C LYS A 611 12.44 31.20 5.01
N GLU A 612 11.76 30.47 5.88
CA GLU A 612 11.31 31.03 7.16
C GLU A 612 12.48 31.29 8.11
N ILE A 613 13.49 30.40 8.15
CA ILE A 613 14.74 30.63 8.91
C ILE A 613 15.39 31.97 8.54
N HIS A 614 15.55 32.25 7.25
CA HIS A 614 16.16 33.51 6.79
C HIS A 614 15.29 34.74 7.06
N LYS A 615 13.97 34.58 7.18
CA LYS A 615 13.02 35.66 7.47
C LYS A 615 12.95 35.95 8.97
N ALA A 616 12.93 34.93 9.82
CA ALA A 616 12.77 35.03 11.26
C ALA A 616 14.09 35.39 11.98
N ALA A 617 15.24 35.02 11.42
CA ALA A 617 16.54 35.20 12.06
C ALA A 617 16.81 36.62 12.59
N GLU A 618 16.49 37.67 11.81
CA GLU A 618 16.72 39.06 12.24
C GLU A 618 15.92 39.43 13.50
N TYR A 619 14.68 38.95 13.59
CA TYR A 619 13.80 39.19 14.73
C TYR A 619 14.26 38.42 15.97
N VAL A 620 14.61 37.14 15.79
CA VAL A 620 14.93 36.21 16.89
C VAL A 620 16.31 36.49 17.48
N LEU A 621 17.29 36.74 16.62
CA LEU A 621 18.70 36.90 17.01
C LEU A 621 19.09 38.38 17.20
N GLY A 622 18.19 39.31 16.85
CA GLY A 622 18.44 40.75 16.86
C GLY A 622 19.43 41.22 15.79
N ARG A 623 19.79 40.35 14.85
CA ARG A 623 20.64 40.62 13.68
C ARG A 623 20.35 39.61 12.57
N PRO A 624 20.51 39.98 11.29
CA PRO A 624 20.39 39.03 10.18
C PRO A 624 21.42 37.91 10.28
N LEU A 625 21.17 36.78 9.60
CA LEU A 625 22.15 35.71 9.53
C LEU A 625 23.45 36.22 8.86
N PRO A 626 24.62 35.69 9.24
CA PRO A 626 25.89 36.08 8.60
C PRO A 626 25.87 36.01 7.06
N CYS A 627 25.20 35.01 6.47
CA CYS A 627 25.04 34.92 5.01
C CYS A 627 24.18 36.03 4.37
N GLN A 628 23.46 36.84 5.17
CA GLN A 628 22.65 37.98 4.74
C GLN A 628 23.32 39.33 5.02
N GLU A 629 24.47 39.36 5.70
CA GLU A 629 25.13 40.62 6.14
C GLU A 629 25.90 41.35 5.03
N HIS A 630 25.99 40.78 3.83
CA HIS A 630 26.67 41.41 2.70
C HIS A 630 25.81 42.50 2.04
N GLU A 631 26.30 43.75 2.00
CA GLU A 631 25.59 44.88 1.36
C GLU A 631 25.23 44.56 -0.10
N GLY A 632 23.93 44.43 -0.38
CA GLY A 632 23.39 44.24 -1.72
C GLY A 632 23.43 42.81 -2.28
N GLN A 633 23.79 41.80 -1.48
CA GLN A 633 23.85 40.40 -1.92
C GLN A 633 22.85 39.54 -1.11
N ARG A 634 22.07 38.72 -1.83
CA ARG A 634 21.23 37.67 -1.21
C ARG A 634 22.11 36.52 -0.73
N CYS A 635 21.65 35.76 0.26
CA CYS A 635 22.29 34.51 0.68
C CYS A 635 22.61 33.62 -0.55
N PRO A 636 23.80 32.99 -0.63
CA PRO A 636 24.18 32.18 -1.79
C PRO A 636 23.16 31.08 -2.12
N TYR A 637 22.68 30.34 -1.13
CA TYR A 637 21.59 29.37 -1.28
C TYR A 637 20.34 29.97 -1.93
N ALA A 638 19.85 31.09 -1.40
CA ALA A 638 18.65 31.75 -1.91
C ALA A 638 18.84 32.27 -3.33
N SER A 639 20.05 32.75 -3.65
CA SER A 639 20.40 33.22 -4.99
C SER A 639 20.42 32.08 -6.02
N LYS A 640 20.85 30.88 -5.64
CA LYS A 640 20.83 29.71 -6.53
C LYS A 640 19.43 29.24 -6.92
N TRP A 641 18.40 29.61 -6.15
CA TRP A 641 16.98 29.35 -6.48
C TRP A 641 16.38 30.36 -7.49
N ASP A 642 17.11 31.43 -7.81
CA ASP A 642 16.72 32.44 -8.82
C ASP A 642 17.09 31.95 -10.22
N PHE A 643 16.41 30.88 -10.66
CA PHE A 643 16.53 30.33 -12.01
C PHE A 643 15.18 29.87 -12.52
N ASP A 644 15.03 29.78 -13.83
CA ASP A 644 13.86 29.16 -14.46
C ASP A 644 14.10 27.64 -14.56
N PRO A 645 13.21 26.75 -14.08
CA PRO A 645 13.39 25.31 -14.23
C PRO A 645 13.40 24.84 -15.68
N ASP A 646 12.83 25.61 -16.60
CA ASP A 646 12.74 25.27 -18.01
C ASP A 646 13.90 25.85 -18.81
N THR A 647 14.54 26.93 -18.35
CA THR A 647 15.62 27.61 -19.05
C THR A 647 16.80 27.97 -18.14
N ASP A 648 18.00 28.05 -18.70
CA ASP A 648 19.20 28.42 -17.96
C ASP A 648 19.19 29.86 -17.40
N GLY A 649 18.16 30.65 -17.75
CA GLY A 649 17.93 32.00 -17.24
C GLY A 649 18.90 33.01 -17.86
N SER A 650 19.26 32.80 -19.13
CA SER A 650 20.08 33.73 -19.87
C SER A 650 19.39 35.10 -19.99
N ALA A 651 20.17 36.18 -20.07
CA ALA A 651 19.62 37.54 -20.04
C ALA A 651 18.85 37.91 -21.33
N ASP A 652 19.00 37.10 -22.38
CA ASP A 652 18.34 37.24 -23.67
C ASP A 652 17.44 36.01 -23.89
N PRO A 653 16.10 36.15 -23.92
CA PRO A 653 15.18 35.02 -24.12
C PRO A 653 15.39 34.25 -25.43
N ASP A 654 16.06 34.85 -26.42
CA ASP A 654 16.42 34.19 -27.68
C ASP A 654 17.71 33.35 -27.56
N GLU A 655 18.45 33.46 -26.45
CA GLU A 655 19.64 32.67 -26.09
C GLU A 655 19.38 31.68 -24.92
N ASP A 656 18.16 31.65 -24.38
CA ASP A 656 17.78 30.76 -23.27
C ASP A 656 17.93 29.30 -23.69
N VAL A 657 18.80 28.58 -22.96
CA VAL A 657 19.04 27.17 -23.20
C VAL A 657 18.09 26.39 -22.30
N GLN A 658 17.27 25.53 -22.90
CA GLN A 658 16.42 24.62 -22.13
C GLN A 658 17.28 23.80 -21.19
N ILE A 659 16.86 23.65 -19.94
CA ILE A 659 17.51 22.70 -19.02
C ILE A 659 16.90 21.33 -19.28
N ASP A 660 17.69 20.31 -19.62
CA ASP A 660 17.15 18.98 -19.87
C ASP A 660 16.95 18.23 -18.54
N VAL A 661 17.96 18.25 -17.65
CA VAL A 661 17.97 17.44 -16.43
C VAL A 661 18.14 18.29 -15.16
N LEU A 662 17.17 18.21 -14.23
CA LEU A 662 17.34 18.68 -12.85
C LEU A 662 17.79 17.52 -11.97
N ILE A 663 18.83 17.74 -11.15
CA ILE A 663 19.41 16.71 -10.27
C ILE A 663 19.26 17.17 -8.83
N GLY A 664 18.60 16.39 -7.98
CA GLY A 664 18.41 16.77 -6.58
C GLY A 664 18.07 15.63 -5.62
N HIS A 665 17.76 16.02 -4.39
CA HIS A 665 17.33 15.14 -3.33
C HIS A 665 15.81 14.92 -3.34
N TYR A 666 15.31 13.78 -2.87
CA TYR A 666 13.87 13.48 -2.73
C TYR A 666 13.04 14.63 -2.14
N ALA A 667 13.56 15.30 -1.10
CA ALA A 667 12.92 16.47 -0.48
C ALA A 667 12.61 17.63 -1.46
N HIS A 668 13.24 17.69 -2.62
CA HIS A 668 12.90 18.67 -3.66
C HIS A 668 11.58 18.37 -4.38
N ALA A 669 11.03 17.15 -4.28
CA ALA A 669 9.73 16.81 -4.84
C ALA A 669 8.58 17.67 -4.25
N HIS A 670 8.71 18.13 -3.00
CA HIS A 670 7.75 19.08 -2.39
C HIS A 670 7.79 20.49 -3.02
N LYS A 671 8.68 20.74 -3.99
CA LYS A 671 8.76 22.02 -4.69
C LYS A 671 8.19 21.87 -6.09
N THR A 672 6.96 22.32 -6.28
CA THR A 672 6.28 22.35 -7.58
C THR A 672 7.13 22.97 -8.69
N LYS A 673 7.98 23.96 -8.35
CA LYS A 673 8.93 24.58 -9.28
C LYS A 673 9.86 23.59 -10.00
N VAL A 674 10.18 22.45 -9.40
CA VAL A 674 11.09 21.46 -10.02
C VAL A 674 10.40 20.18 -10.48
N THR A 675 9.11 20.02 -10.18
CA THR A 675 8.32 18.83 -10.59
C THR A 675 7.34 19.16 -11.72
N ALA A 676 6.76 20.36 -11.74
CA ALA A 676 5.75 20.73 -12.71
C ALA A 676 6.30 20.78 -14.14
N GLY A 677 5.55 20.19 -15.08
CA GLY A 677 5.90 20.18 -16.51
C GLY A 677 7.08 19.30 -16.89
N ARG A 678 7.60 18.48 -15.96
CA ARG A 678 8.71 17.55 -16.16
C ARG A 678 8.33 16.14 -15.74
N THR A 679 8.98 15.15 -16.32
CA THR A 679 8.91 13.78 -15.80
C THR A 679 9.81 13.65 -14.56
N VAL A 680 9.25 13.24 -13.43
CA VAL A 680 9.98 13.11 -12.16
C VAL A 680 10.46 11.67 -11.99
N VAL A 681 11.76 11.49 -11.83
CA VAL A 681 12.41 10.19 -11.70
C VAL A 681 12.91 10.01 -10.27
N PHE A 682 12.44 8.96 -9.60
CA PHE A 682 12.90 8.54 -8.28
C PHE A 682 13.87 7.37 -8.44
N ASP A 683 15.15 7.60 -8.15
CA ASP A 683 16.20 6.60 -8.24
C ASP A 683 16.47 5.96 -6.88
N GLU A 684 15.87 4.78 -6.64
CA GLU A 684 15.75 4.05 -5.36
C GLU A 684 14.60 4.54 -4.45
N PHE A 685 14.22 3.70 -3.46
CA PHE A 685 13.09 3.96 -2.56
C PHE A 685 13.34 5.20 -1.68
N PRO A 686 12.43 6.18 -1.63
CA PRO A 686 12.65 7.42 -0.88
C PRO A 686 12.36 7.27 0.62
N ASP A 687 13.35 7.66 1.43
CA ASP A 687 13.29 7.69 2.91
C ASP A 687 12.94 9.07 3.48
N ALA A 688 12.73 10.08 2.62
CA ALA A 688 12.71 11.49 3.01
C ALA A 688 11.33 12.07 3.33
N TYR A 689 10.25 11.29 3.12
CA TYR A 689 8.87 11.77 3.23
C TYR A 689 8.19 11.39 4.55
N GLU A 690 8.88 10.63 5.40
CA GLU A 690 8.41 10.32 6.74
C GLU A 690 9.06 11.27 7.77
N THR A 691 8.21 11.86 8.63
CA THR A 691 8.64 12.58 9.83
C THR A 691 8.15 11.83 11.06
N ASN A 692 9.09 11.38 11.90
CA ASN A 692 8.75 10.73 13.18
C ASN A 692 8.96 11.71 14.34
N LEU A 693 7.92 11.90 15.13
CA LEU A 693 7.92 12.61 16.40
C LEU A 693 7.94 11.60 17.55
N ALA A 694 9.15 11.18 17.91
CA ALA A 694 9.43 10.40 19.10
C ALA A 694 10.11 11.25 20.17
N ASP A 695 9.99 10.84 21.43
CA ASP A 695 10.73 11.42 22.55
C ASP A 695 12.21 10.99 22.50
N THR A 696 13.01 11.80 21.82
CA THR A 696 14.47 11.72 21.73
C THR A 696 15.11 12.87 22.53
N PRO A 697 16.43 12.84 22.78
CA PRO A 697 17.13 13.97 23.37
C PRO A 697 17.07 15.28 22.56
N ARG A 698 16.62 15.24 21.29
CA ARG A 698 16.61 16.38 20.35
C ARG A 698 15.21 16.82 19.92
N THR A 699 14.23 15.93 20.02
CA THR A 699 12.84 16.14 19.61
C THR A 699 11.97 15.46 20.66
N SER A 700 10.89 16.09 21.09
CA SER A 700 9.93 15.46 22.01
C SER A 700 8.52 15.69 21.50
N LEU A 701 7.75 14.61 21.32
CA LEU A 701 6.33 14.71 20.98
C LEU A 701 5.61 15.47 22.08
N GLN A 702 5.87 15.09 23.34
CA GLN A 702 5.27 15.75 24.50
C GLN A 702 5.60 17.25 24.54
N GLY A 703 6.87 17.60 24.34
CA GLY A 703 7.32 19.00 24.33
C GLY A 703 6.70 19.80 23.19
N ALA A 704 6.78 19.28 21.96
CA ALA A 704 6.27 19.95 20.77
C ALA A 704 4.76 20.20 20.82
N VAL A 705 3.99 19.17 21.18
CA VAL A 705 2.52 19.26 21.32
C VAL A 705 2.14 20.20 22.46
N SER A 706 2.78 20.08 23.63
CA SER A 706 2.44 20.94 24.77
C SER A 706 2.74 22.40 24.49
N TYR A 707 3.87 22.70 23.83
CA TYR A 707 4.21 24.06 23.46
C TYR A 707 3.20 24.65 22.47
N TRP A 708 2.84 23.88 21.45
CA TRP A 708 1.90 24.34 20.43
C TRP A 708 0.50 24.60 21.02
N LEU A 709 0.00 23.70 21.87
CA LEU A 709 -1.27 23.87 22.58
C LEU A 709 -1.29 25.10 23.51
N GLN A 710 -0.18 25.39 24.20
CA GLN A 710 -0.06 26.57 25.06
C GLN A 710 0.03 27.88 24.29
N SER A 711 0.53 27.83 23.06
CA SER A 711 0.77 29.00 22.22
C SER A 711 -0.41 29.27 21.26
N THR A 712 -1.32 28.32 21.12
CA THR A 712 -2.46 28.38 20.20
C THR A 712 -3.77 28.56 20.97
N ASP A 713 -4.40 29.72 20.81
CA ASP A 713 -5.69 30.02 21.43
C ASP A 713 -6.83 29.28 20.72
N GLY A 714 -7.82 28.82 21.48
CA GLY A 714 -9.08 28.27 20.95
C GLY A 714 -9.19 26.75 20.92
N ILE A 715 -8.11 26.04 21.25
CA ILE A 715 -8.12 24.58 21.38
C ILE A 715 -8.29 24.23 22.86
N PRO A 716 -9.26 23.37 23.23
CA PRO A 716 -9.59 23.08 24.63
C PRO A 716 -8.64 22.04 25.25
N PHE A 717 -7.33 22.17 25.05
CA PHE A 717 -6.29 21.32 25.64
C PHE A 717 -5.06 22.16 26.00
N ASP A 718 -4.53 21.98 27.21
CA ASP A 718 -3.45 22.80 27.77
C ASP A 718 -2.04 22.19 27.59
N SER A 719 -1.96 20.88 27.32
CA SER A 719 -0.70 20.15 27.18
C SER A 719 -0.89 18.80 26.49
N TYR A 720 0.21 18.15 26.09
CA TYR A 720 0.17 16.78 25.57
C TYR A 720 -0.47 15.78 26.55
N THR A 721 -0.14 15.87 27.84
CA THR A 721 -0.72 14.97 28.85
C THR A 721 -2.22 15.21 28.98
N ASP A 722 -2.64 16.46 29.01
CA ASP A 722 -4.07 16.82 29.04
C ASP A 722 -4.79 16.38 27.77
N LEU A 723 -4.16 16.51 26.60
CA LEU A 723 -4.67 15.99 25.33
C LEU A 723 -4.84 14.47 25.37
N VAL A 724 -3.80 13.71 25.70
CA VAL A 724 -3.86 12.24 25.69
C VAL A 724 -4.83 11.69 26.73
N GLU A 725 -4.90 12.29 27.92
CA GLU A 725 -5.80 11.84 28.99
C GLU A 725 -7.27 12.21 28.75
N ASN A 726 -7.55 13.24 27.93
CA ASN A 726 -8.90 13.79 27.74
C ASN A 726 -9.32 13.90 26.28
N ARG A 727 -8.59 13.29 25.33
CA ARG A 727 -8.99 13.24 23.92
C ARG A 727 -10.25 12.40 23.69
N ASP A 728 -10.62 11.56 24.65
CA ASP A 728 -11.88 10.81 24.67
C ASP A 728 -13.03 11.62 25.32
N ASP A 729 -12.98 12.95 25.23
CA ASP A 729 -14.07 13.88 25.54
C ASP A 729 -14.47 14.61 24.23
N GLU A 730 -15.45 14.17 23.42
CA GLU A 730 -16.01 14.72 22.17
C GLU A 730 -16.56 16.12 22.37
N THR A 731 -16.74 16.64 23.60
CA THR A 731 -16.93 18.09 23.72
C THR A 731 -15.60 18.78 23.42
N ARG A 732 -14.53 18.42 24.15
CA ARG A 732 -13.19 19.00 23.95
C ARG A 732 -12.60 18.61 22.60
N ARG A 733 -12.63 17.33 22.23
CA ARG A 733 -12.20 16.79 20.94
C ARG A 733 -13.02 17.38 19.79
N GLY A 734 -14.34 17.51 19.92
CA GLY A 734 -15.18 18.13 18.89
C GLY A 734 -14.89 19.61 18.68
N GLU A 735 -14.67 20.38 19.75
CA GLU A 735 -14.23 21.78 19.67
C GLU A 735 -12.82 21.90 19.04
N ALA A 736 -11.89 21.00 19.37
CA ALA A 736 -10.56 20.98 18.77
C ALA A 736 -10.59 20.61 17.27
N LEU A 737 -11.39 19.61 16.87
CA LEU A 737 -11.54 19.23 15.46
C LEU A 737 -12.21 20.34 14.64
N LEU A 738 -13.20 21.04 15.20
CA LEU A 738 -13.81 22.21 14.56
C LEU A 738 -12.77 23.34 14.37
N TRP A 739 -11.87 23.54 15.32
CA TRP A 739 -10.78 24.51 15.17
C TRP A 739 -9.92 24.17 13.94
N PHE A 740 -9.59 22.89 13.72
CA PHE A 740 -8.84 22.45 12.54
C PHE A 740 -9.63 22.57 11.24
N ASP A 741 -10.94 22.32 11.24
CA ASP A 741 -11.82 22.56 10.08
C ASP A 741 -11.84 24.05 9.67
N GLU A 742 -11.80 24.96 10.66
CA GLU A 742 -11.78 26.41 10.42
C GLU A 742 -10.41 26.97 10.01
N HIS A 743 -9.31 26.38 10.50
CA HIS A 743 -7.95 26.93 10.36
C HIS A 743 -7.04 26.13 9.41
N GLY A 744 -7.46 24.93 9.01
CA GLY A 744 -6.68 24.00 8.18
C GLY A 744 -5.70 23.14 8.99
N ILE A 745 -5.25 22.05 8.37
CA ILE A 745 -4.29 21.10 8.93
C ILE A 745 -2.92 21.40 8.29
N GLU A 746 -2.19 22.38 8.79
CA GLU A 746 -0.89 22.80 8.22
C GLU A 746 0.24 22.75 9.27
N PRO A 747 1.50 22.49 8.85
CA PRO A 747 2.66 22.67 9.72
C PRO A 747 2.83 24.13 10.18
N ASP A 748 3.28 24.32 11.42
CA ASP A 748 3.57 25.63 12.00
C ASP A 748 5.08 25.85 12.18
N GLU A 749 5.72 26.40 11.16
CA GLU A 749 7.16 26.66 11.16
C GLU A 749 7.59 27.77 12.13
N THR A 750 6.67 28.62 12.60
CA THR A 750 7.02 29.85 13.31
C THR A 750 7.39 29.62 14.77
N HIS A 751 6.69 28.70 15.44
CA HIS A 751 6.94 28.35 16.83
C HIS A 751 8.33 27.75 17.07
N VAL A 752 8.94 27.15 16.05
CA VAL A 752 10.31 26.58 16.12
C VAL A 752 11.37 27.61 16.52
N PHE A 753 11.11 28.90 16.30
CA PHE A 753 12.04 29.97 16.63
C PHE A 753 11.93 30.48 18.07
N ASP A 754 10.79 30.23 18.71
CA ASP A 754 10.46 30.80 20.02
C ASP A 754 10.87 29.87 21.17
N ASP A 755 10.84 28.55 20.97
CA ASP A 755 11.21 27.55 21.98
C ASP A 755 11.97 26.36 21.39
N GLU A 756 12.86 25.76 22.20
CA GLU A 756 13.67 24.62 21.77
C GLU A 756 12.87 23.31 21.64
N SER A 757 11.73 23.22 22.33
CA SER A 757 10.83 22.06 22.31
C SER A 757 9.82 22.11 21.17
N ALA A 758 9.63 23.26 20.52
CA ALA A 758 8.66 23.44 19.44
C ALA A 758 9.08 22.71 18.15
N HIS A 759 8.10 22.14 17.45
CA HIS A 759 8.31 21.43 16.18
C HIS A 759 7.23 21.83 15.18
N ALA A 760 7.59 21.99 13.90
CA ALA A 760 6.66 22.47 12.89
C ALA A 760 5.49 21.52 12.64
N THR A 761 5.70 20.20 12.76
CA THR A 761 4.65 19.19 12.59
C THR A 761 3.80 18.95 13.85
N ALA A 762 3.96 19.76 14.92
CA ALA A 762 3.14 19.63 16.12
C ALA A 762 1.61 19.73 15.87
N PRO A 763 1.09 20.64 15.01
CA PRO A 763 -0.33 20.66 14.66
C PRO A 763 -0.79 19.35 14.03
N LEU A 764 0.01 18.78 13.11
CA LEU A 764 -0.29 17.51 12.45
C LEU A 764 -0.35 16.36 13.47
N ALA A 765 0.53 16.38 14.47
CA ALA A 765 0.53 15.39 15.53
C ALA A 765 -0.69 15.52 16.45
N VAL A 766 -1.08 16.75 16.81
CA VAL A 766 -2.31 17.00 17.58
C VAL A 766 -3.54 16.52 16.82
N TYR A 767 -3.65 16.86 15.53
CA TYR A 767 -4.74 16.37 14.70
C TYR A 767 -4.73 14.85 14.61
N THR A 768 -3.57 14.21 14.40
CA THR A 768 -3.44 12.74 14.37
C THR A 768 -3.96 12.10 15.67
N LEU A 769 -3.61 12.67 16.83
CA LEU A 769 -4.06 12.18 18.14
C LEU A 769 -5.57 12.38 18.37
N LEU A 770 -6.19 13.37 17.72
CA LEU A 770 -7.61 13.73 17.83
C LEU A 770 -8.50 13.08 16.77
N ALA A 771 -8.01 12.84 15.56
CA ALA A 771 -8.76 12.28 14.44
C ALA A 771 -8.42 10.80 14.19
N GLY A 772 -7.44 10.26 14.93
CA GLY A 772 -6.99 8.88 14.82
C GLY A 772 -8.13 7.87 14.97
N THR A 773 -8.27 7.01 13.97
CA THR A 773 -9.11 5.81 14.00
C THR A 773 -8.27 4.64 14.49
N ASP A 774 -8.71 3.97 15.55
CA ASP A 774 -8.05 2.79 16.11
C ASP A 774 -8.21 1.59 15.18
N LEU A 775 -7.09 1.01 14.76
CA LEU A 775 -7.07 -0.18 13.90
C LEU A 775 -7.21 -1.48 14.71
N GLY A 776 -7.18 -1.42 16.04
CA GLY A 776 -7.35 -2.57 16.93
C GLY A 776 -6.07 -3.36 17.22
N ASN A 777 -4.93 -2.98 16.63
CA ASN A 777 -3.62 -3.62 16.84
C ASN A 777 -2.63 -2.74 17.62
N GLY A 778 -3.12 -1.68 18.27
CA GLY A 778 -2.32 -0.70 19.02
C GLY A 778 -1.87 0.53 18.21
N TYR A 779 -2.29 0.63 16.94
CA TYR A 779 -2.04 1.78 16.07
C TYR A 779 -3.34 2.53 15.77
N GLU A 780 -3.26 3.85 15.72
CA GLU A 780 -4.30 4.71 15.18
C GLU A 780 -3.84 5.37 13.89
N ARG A 781 -4.74 5.54 12.92
CA ARG A 781 -4.47 6.24 11.65
C ARG A 781 -5.38 7.46 11.52
N ALA A 782 -4.83 8.59 11.06
CA ALA A 782 -5.57 9.77 10.65
C ALA A 782 -5.20 10.17 9.22
N ASP A 783 -6.20 10.58 8.45
CA ASP A 783 -6.02 11.27 7.17
C ASP A 783 -5.80 12.77 7.44
N LEU A 784 -4.76 13.37 6.87
CA LEU A 784 -4.39 14.79 7.08
C LEU A 784 -4.77 15.64 5.87
N ASP A 785 -5.86 15.29 5.18
CA ASP A 785 -6.31 15.90 3.93
C ASP A 785 -5.18 15.92 2.89
N ASP A 786 -4.96 17.05 2.21
CA ASP A 786 -3.94 17.22 1.17
C ASP A 786 -2.49 17.17 1.71
N VAL A 787 -2.29 17.02 3.03
CA VAL A 787 -0.95 17.01 3.65
C VAL A 787 -0.32 15.63 3.76
N GLY A 788 -1.12 14.57 3.92
CA GLY A 788 -0.63 13.19 4.00
C GLY A 788 -1.30 12.33 5.07
N LEU A 789 -0.55 11.40 5.67
CA LEU A 789 -1.07 10.40 6.60
C LEU A 789 -0.39 10.49 7.96
N GLY A 790 -1.18 10.51 9.03
CA GLY A 790 -0.72 10.44 10.42
C GLY A 790 -0.94 9.06 11.01
N VAL A 791 0.05 8.53 11.74
CA VAL A 791 -0.04 7.28 12.48
C VAL A 791 0.43 7.49 13.92
N PHE A 792 -0.34 7.01 14.89
CA PHE A 792 0.02 7.02 16.31
C PHE A 792 0.27 5.60 16.82
N ASP A 793 1.49 5.33 17.30
CA ASP A 793 1.87 4.10 18.01
C ASP A 793 1.57 4.29 19.50
N ARG A 794 0.49 3.67 19.99
CA ARG A 794 0.07 3.80 21.40
C ARG A 794 1.07 3.19 22.38
N ALA A 795 1.78 2.14 21.98
CA ALA A 795 2.69 1.42 22.86
C ALA A 795 3.97 2.22 23.12
N ARG A 796 4.45 2.94 22.10
CA ARG A 796 5.63 3.81 22.21
C ARG A 796 5.30 5.26 22.55
N GLY A 797 4.07 5.69 22.31
CA GLY A 797 3.68 7.09 22.45
C GLY A 797 4.34 7.95 21.37
N GLU A 798 4.41 7.45 20.13
CA GLU A 798 5.09 8.10 19.01
C GLU A 798 4.09 8.42 17.90
N VAL A 799 4.22 9.59 17.27
CA VAL A 799 3.45 9.95 16.08
C VAL A 799 4.37 10.01 14.88
N SER A 800 4.01 9.31 13.80
CA SER A 800 4.70 9.38 12.52
C SER A 800 3.77 10.00 11.46
N VAL A 801 4.31 10.89 10.65
CA VAL A 801 3.58 11.60 9.59
C VAL A 801 4.27 11.29 8.26
N LEU A 802 3.55 10.68 7.33
CA LEU A 802 3.98 10.42 5.97
C LEU A 802 3.41 11.50 5.05
N GLN A 803 4.28 12.35 4.49
CA GLN A 803 3.90 13.47 3.64
C GLN A 803 4.34 13.21 2.21
N ALA A 804 3.43 12.72 1.37
CA ALA A 804 3.70 12.52 -0.05
C ALA A 804 3.98 13.88 -0.76
N PRO A 805 4.85 13.91 -1.77
CA PRO A 805 5.04 15.10 -2.58
C PRO A 805 3.86 15.34 -3.53
N ALA A 806 3.52 16.61 -3.77
CA ALA A 806 2.49 16.95 -4.76
C ALA A 806 3.02 16.78 -6.19
N LEU A 807 2.63 15.70 -6.86
CA LEU A 807 3.06 15.30 -8.20
C LEU A 807 1.97 15.46 -9.28
N GLU A 808 0.84 16.10 -8.94
CA GLU A 808 -0.30 16.33 -9.84
C GLU A 808 0.08 17.02 -11.16
N TYR A 809 1.03 17.96 -11.10
CA TYR A 809 1.48 18.76 -12.25
C TYR A 809 2.74 18.21 -12.94
N ALA A 810 3.25 17.05 -12.51
CA ALA A 810 4.34 16.37 -13.20
C ALA A 810 3.85 15.81 -14.54
N SER A 811 4.69 15.86 -15.57
CA SER A 811 4.39 15.26 -16.88
C SER A 811 4.41 13.74 -16.85
N GLY A 812 5.07 13.14 -15.87
CA GLY A 812 5.18 11.70 -15.68
C GLY A 812 5.89 11.40 -14.36
N VAL A 813 5.75 10.17 -13.85
CA VAL A 813 6.40 9.72 -12.61
C VAL A 813 7.06 8.37 -12.87
N VAL A 814 8.37 8.29 -12.70
CA VAL A 814 9.15 7.06 -12.93
C VAL A 814 9.88 6.69 -11.65
N ALA A 815 9.42 5.64 -10.98
CA ALA A 815 10.11 5.04 -9.85
C ALA A 815 11.02 3.91 -10.34
N LEU A 816 12.30 3.93 -9.94
CA LEU A 816 13.31 2.95 -10.34
C LEU A 816 13.73 2.13 -9.13
N ASP A 817 13.45 0.82 -9.15
CA ASP A 817 13.78 -0.09 -8.05
C ASP A 817 14.28 -1.44 -8.58
N GLY A 818 15.18 -2.11 -7.84
CA GLY A 818 15.61 -3.47 -8.17
C GLY A 818 14.68 -4.55 -7.67
N THR A 819 14.07 -4.33 -6.52
CA THR A 819 13.21 -5.32 -5.83
C THR A 819 12.08 -4.55 -5.15
N PRO A 820 11.15 -3.97 -5.93
CA PRO A 820 10.15 -3.08 -5.38
C PRO A 820 9.09 -3.80 -4.57
N THR A 821 8.61 -3.12 -3.53
CA THR A 821 7.32 -3.40 -2.91
C THR A 821 6.34 -2.32 -3.38
N LYS A 822 5.55 -2.63 -4.42
CA LYS A 822 4.71 -1.65 -5.13
C LYS A 822 3.85 -0.80 -4.20
N ARG A 823 3.14 -1.43 -3.26
CA ARG A 823 2.22 -0.72 -2.37
C ARG A 823 2.94 0.23 -1.40
N MET A 824 4.18 -0.05 -0.99
CA MET A 824 5.00 0.91 -0.25
C MET A 824 5.34 2.13 -1.11
N TRP A 825 5.72 1.92 -2.38
CA TRP A 825 5.98 3.01 -3.32
C TRP A 825 4.76 3.91 -3.53
N GLU A 826 3.57 3.32 -3.71
CA GLU A 826 2.33 4.07 -3.90
C GLU A 826 1.97 4.92 -2.67
N LEU A 827 2.16 4.38 -1.46
CA LEU A 827 1.94 5.13 -0.21
C LEU A 827 2.90 6.32 -0.06
N VAL A 828 4.17 6.12 -0.40
CA VAL A 828 5.20 7.14 -0.21
C VAL A 828 5.11 8.26 -1.22
N LEU A 829 4.79 7.94 -2.48
CA LEU A 829 4.62 8.94 -3.52
C LEU A 829 3.22 9.55 -3.53
N GLY A 830 2.24 8.93 -2.88
CA GLY A 830 0.83 9.35 -2.96
C GLY A 830 0.21 9.10 -4.33
N GLU A 831 0.75 8.14 -5.09
CA GLU A 831 0.46 7.95 -6.51
C GLU A 831 0.24 6.48 -6.85
N ARG A 832 -0.72 6.19 -7.73
CA ARG A 832 -0.88 4.84 -8.29
C ARG A 832 0.17 4.60 -9.37
N LEU A 833 0.86 3.47 -9.31
CA LEU A 833 1.97 3.16 -10.22
C LEU A 833 1.69 1.89 -11.03
N ASN A 834 1.91 1.96 -12.34
CA ASN A 834 1.97 0.78 -13.18
C ASN A 834 3.29 0.04 -12.91
N HIS A 835 3.25 -1.24 -12.53
CA HIS A 835 4.47 -2.01 -12.28
C HIS A 835 4.96 -2.65 -13.58
N ARG A 836 6.23 -2.40 -13.93
CA ARG A 836 6.84 -2.83 -15.18
C ARG A 836 8.17 -3.53 -14.92
N PRO A 837 8.19 -4.87 -14.81
CA PRO A 837 9.43 -5.63 -14.73
C PRO A 837 10.15 -5.65 -16.08
N VAL A 838 11.45 -5.36 -16.07
CA VAL A 838 12.28 -5.37 -17.28
C VAL A 838 12.62 -6.82 -17.71
N LEU A 839 12.79 -7.72 -16.74
CA LEU A 839 13.02 -9.15 -16.96
C LEU A 839 11.75 -9.93 -16.61
N GLN A 840 11.35 -10.86 -17.48
CA GLN A 840 10.09 -11.60 -17.38
C GLN A 840 10.30 -13.08 -17.03
N GLY A 841 9.41 -13.65 -16.22
CA GLY A 841 9.45 -15.07 -15.85
C GLY A 841 10.81 -15.49 -15.26
N ASP A 842 11.40 -16.54 -15.84
CA ASP A 842 12.68 -17.12 -15.40
C ASP A 842 13.92 -16.29 -15.80
N GLU A 843 13.76 -15.21 -16.59
CA GLU A 843 14.88 -14.36 -17.05
C GLU A 843 15.65 -13.73 -15.88
N ARG A 844 15.00 -13.49 -14.73
CA ARG A 844 15.68 -12.96 -13.52
C ARG A 844 16.71 -13.94 -12.98
N ALA A 845 16.36 -15.22 -12.92
CA ALA A 845 17.27 -16.28 -12.48
C ALA A 845 18.40 -16.51 -13.50
N GLU A 846 18.08 -16.46 -14.80
CA GLU A 846 19.10 -16.49 -15.87
C GLU A 846 20.07 -15.31 -15.75
N TYR A 847 19.55 -14.10 -15.52
CA TYR A 847 20.38 -12.90 -15.37
C TYR A 847 21.37 -13.01 -14.21
N VAL A 848 20.92 -13.46 -13.03
CA VAL A 848 21.81 -13.64 -11.87
C VAL A 848 22.88 -14.70 -12.14
N ARG A 849 22.48 -15.86 -12.68
CA ARG A 849 23.35 -17.03 -12.84
C ARG A 849 24.29 -16.96 -14.04
N ASP A 850 23.81 -16.45 -15.16
CA ASP A 850 24.47 -16.55 -16.46
C ASP A 850 25.00 -15.18 -16.95
N ALA A 851 24.24 -14.10 -16.75
CA ALA A 851 24.66 -12.76 -17.18
C ALA A 851 25.63 -12.11 -16.18
N LEU A 852 25.29 -12.11 -14.89
CA LEU A 852 26.15 -11.61 -13.82
C LEU A 852 27.21 -12.63 -13.39
N ASN A 853 26.98 -13.92 -13.65
CA ASN A 853 27.81 -15.02 -13.14
C ASN A 853 27.99 -14.93 -11.61
N LEU A 854 26.90 -14.62 -10.90
CA LEU A 854 26.87 -14.50 -9.45
C LEU A 854 26.58 -15.88 -8.84
N ASN A 855 27.55 -16.44 -8.14
CA ASN A 855 27.48 -17.77 -7.53
C ASN A 855 27.16 -17.61 -6.05
N LEU A 856 25.87 -17.70 -5.72
CA LEU A 856 25.37 -17.55 -4.36
C LEU A 856 25.44 -18.90 -3.62
N VAL A 857 26.13 -18.91 -2.47
CA VAL A 857 26.28 -20.09 -1.62
C VAL A 857 25.56 -19.84 -0.30
N ARG A 858 24.48 -20.57 -0.06
CA ARG A 858 23.76 -20.46 1.22
C ARG A 858 24.53 -21.21 2.30
N THR A 859 24.81 -20.57 3.43
CA THR A 859 25.62 -21.19 4.52
C THR A 859 24.80 -21.62 5.73
N THR A 860 23.49 -21.37 5.72
CA THR A 860 22.56 -21.71 6.79
C THR A 860 21.12 -21.75 6.26
N GLU A 861 20.30 -22.66 6.79
CA GLU A 861 18.85 -22.75 6.56
C GLU A 861 18.04 -21.86 7.52
N TYR A 862 18.72 -21.11 8.39
CA TYR A 862 18.09 -20.27 9.39
C TYR A 862 18.13 -18.80 8.99
N VAL A 863 17.01 -18.11 9.23
CA VAL A 863 16.96 -16.64 9.15
C VAL A 863 17.76 -16.06 10.29
N LYS A 864 18.74 -15.21 9.99
CA LYS A 864 19.59 -14.53 10.98
C LYS A 864 19.39 -13.01 10.90
N PRO A 865 18.54 -12.38 11.74
CA PRO A 865 18.27 -10.96 11.59
C PRO A 865 19.40 -10.02 12.04
N TYR A 866 20.22 -10.41 13.02
CA TYR A 866 21.40 -9.63 13.47
C TYR A 866 21.16 -8.12 13.75
N ASN A 867 19.92 -7.71 14.01
CA ASN A 867 19.55 -6.32 14.34
C ASN A 867 19.57 -6.07 15.86
N SER A 868 19.89 -7.10 16.64
CA SER A 868 20.06 -7.05 18.09
C SER A 868 21.42 -7.62 18.46
N ALA A 869 22.19 -6.89 19.28
CA ALA A 869 23.52 -7.27 19.75
C ALA A 869 23.53 -8.67 20.41
N ASP A 870 22.51 -8.99 21.20
CA ASP A 870 22.36 -10.27 21.90
C ASP A 870 22.26 -11.50 20.96
N HIS A 871 22.06 -11.26 19.66
CA HIS A 871 21.84 -12.29 18.66
C HIS A 871 22.94 -12.32 17.58
N VAL A 872 23.97 -11.46 17.69
CA VAL A 872 25.14 -11.51 16.82
C VAL A 872 26.12 -12.52 17.38
N ASN A 873 26.57 -13.46 16.53
CA ASN A 873 27.49 -14.52 16.94
C ASN A 873 28.86 -14.30 16.30
N THR A 874 29.64 -13.40 16.90
CA THR A 874 30.94 -12.97 16.38
C THR A 874 31.93 -14.12 16.20
N GLU A 875 31.93 -15.11 17.09
CA GLU A 875 32.82 -16.28 16.99
C GLU A 875 32.44 -17.21 15.82
N GLN A 876 31.14 -17.42 15.59
CA GLN A 876 30.66 -18.23 14.48
C GLN A 876 30.91 -17.55 13.13
N ASP A 877 30.67 -16.24 13.08
CA ASP A 877 30.89 -15.46 11.88
C ASP A 877 32.40 -15.40 11.55
N ALA A 878 33.28 -15.25 12.55
CA ALA A 878 34.73 -15.31 12.38
C ALA A 878 35.18 -16.68 11.83
N ALA A 879 34.67 -17.79 12.39
CA ALA A 879 34.97 -19.14 11.88
C ALA A 879 34.53 -19.34 10.43
N LEU A 880 33.36 -18.83 10.06
CA LEU A 880 32.88 -18.89 8.67
C LEU A 880 33.82 -18.10 7.74
N LEU A 881 34.20 -16.88 8.12
CA LEU A 881 35.06 -16.01 7.31
C LEU A 881 36.48 -16.57 7.19
N GLU A 882 37.01 -17.16 8.26
CA GLU A 882 38.27 -17.90 8.24
C GLU A 882 38.24 -19.05 7.24
N ALA A 883 37.22 -19.91 7.31
CA ALA A 883 37.09 -21.04 6.38
C ALA A 883 36.94 -20.59 4.92
N ILE A 884 36.18 -19.51 4.67
CA ILE A 884 36.08 -18.91 3.33
C ILE A 884 37.47 -18.41 2.86
N ALA A 885 38.22 -17.76 3.75
CA ALA A 885 39.55 -17.24 3.42
C ALA A 885 40.56 -18.36 3.14
N GLU A 886 40.48 -19.48 3.86
CA GLU A 886 41.32 -20.66 3.64
C GLU A 886 41.00 -21.36 2.31
N GLU A 887 39.72 -21.57 2.01
CA GLU A 887 39.25 -22.23 0.78
C GLU A 887 39.64 -21.44 -0.47
N HIS A 888 39.44 -20.12 -0.45
CA HIS A 888 39.71 -19.26 -1.60
C HIS A 888 41.12 -18.66 -1.63
N GLY A 889 41.87 -18.75 -0.52
CA GLY A 889 43.21 -18.19 -0.38
C GLY A 889 43.26 -16.66 -0.25
N GLU A 890 42.12 -16.01 -0.05
CA GLU A 890 41.97 -14.56 0.14
C GLU A 890 40.76 -14.24 1.03
N PRO A 891 40.79 -13.17 1.84
CA PRO A 891 39.69 -12.81 2.74
C PRO A 891 38.46 -12.29 1.97
N ALA A 892 37.25 -12.62 2.46
CA ALA A 892 36.00 -12.17 1.85
C ALA A 892 35.59 -10.77 2.32
N ALA A 893 35.15 -9.92 1.39
CA ALA A 893 34.51 -8.65 1.77
C ALA A 893 33.13 -8.90 2.37
N VAL A 894 32.74 -8.14 3.40
CA VAL A 894 31.55 -8.44 4.21
C VAL A 894 30.51 -7.33 4.12
N ILE A 895 29.25 -7.71 3.88
CA ILE A 895 28.08 -6.86 4.13
C ILE A 895 27.27 -7.46 5.27
N THR A 896 27.02 -6.67 6.32
CA THR A 896 26.21 -7.11 7.47
C THR A 896 25.28 -6.01 7.98
N THR A 897 24.59 -6.19 9.10
CA THR A 897 23.79 -5.13 9.73
C THR A 897 24.71 -4.12 10.43
N SER A 898 24.23 -2.89 10.67
CA SER A 898 25.02 -1.91 11.44
C SER A 898 25.32 -2.42 12.85
N THR A 899 24.36 -3.12 13.47
CA THR A 899 24.52 -3.72 14.79
C THR A 899 25.62 -4.78 14.80
N ALA A 900 25.60 -5.73 13.86
CA ALA A 900 26.63 -6.76 13.77
C ALA A 900 28.02 -6.16 13.50
N LYS A 901 28.09 -5.13 12.65
CA LYS A 901 29.34 -4.41 12.44
C LYS A 901 29.90 -3.83 13.75
N THR A 902 29.07 -3.19 14.57
CA THR A 902 29.50 -2.67 15.88
C THR A 902 29.97 -3.80 16.80
N GLU A 903 29.26 -4.92 16.85
CA GLU A 903 29.70 -6.08 17.65
C GLU A 903 31.03 -6.67 17.14
N TYR A 904 31.29 -6.64 15.83
CA TYR A 904 32.61 -7.04 15.28
C TYR A 904 33.72 -6.06 15.67
N GLU A 905 33.43 -4.75 15.72
CA GLU A 905 34.38 -3.75 16.22
C GLU A 905 34.68 -3.97 17.71
N ASP A 906 33.66 -4.21 18.53
CA ASP A 906 33.78 -4.44 19.97
C ASP A 906 34.46 -5.77 20.30
N ALA A 907 34.31 -6.80 19.45
CA ALA A 907 34.98 -8.08 19.54
C ALA A 907 36.44 -8.05 19.04
N GLY A 908 36.89 -6.93 18.46
CA GLY A 908 38.26 -6.77 17.94
C GLY A 908 38.49 -7.35 16.54
N LEU A 909 37.45 -7.85 15.87
CA LEU A 909 37.54 -8.43 14.53
C LEU A 909 37.83 -7.39 13.43
N LEU A 910 37.56 -6.11 13.71
CA LEU A 910 37.82 -5.00 12.78
C LEU A 910 39.00 -4.11 13.21
N GLU A 911 39.85 -4.57 14.14
CA GLU A 911 41.05 -3.84 14.57
C GLU A 911 42.11 -3.80 13.46
N ARG A 912 42.66 -2.60 13.18
CA ARG A 912 43.68 -2.38 12.14
C ARG A 912 45.01 -1.93 12.73
N ASP A 913 46.11 -2.35 12.11
CA ASP A 913 47.46 -1.92 12.47
C ASP A 913 47.81 -0.52 11.96
N GLY A 914 49.08 -0.12 12.15
CA GLY A 914 49.58 1.19 11.74
C GLY A 914 49.70 1.40 10.22
N ASP A 915 49.62 0.33 9.43
CA ASP A 915 49.64 0.34 7.97
C ASP A 915 48.21 0.24 7.39
N GLY A 916 47.21 -0.06 8.23
CA GLY A 916 45.79 -0.08 7.89
C GLY A 916 45.22 -1.48 7.64
N ASP A 917 46.02 -2.52 7.84
CA ASP A 917 45.63 -3.92 7.65
C ASP A 917 44.95 -4.47 8.91
N LEU A 918 43.98 -5.36 8.76
CA LEU A 918 43.30 -6.00 9.89
C LEU A 918 44.25 -6.93 10.67
N THR A 919 44.10 -6.98 11.99
CA THR A 919 44.97 -7.73 12.90
C THR A 919 44.22 -8.76 13.72
N GLY A 920 44.97 -9.74 14.27
CA GLY A 920 44.39 -10.82 15.06
C GLY A 920 43.40 -11.64 14.23
N ASP A 921 42.32 -12.05 14.88
CA ASP A 921 41.20 -12.81 14.32
C ASP A 921 40.51 -12.10 13.14
N GLY A 922 40.72 -10.79 12.98
CA GLY A 922 40.21 -9.98 11.87
C GLY A 922 40.92 -10.17 10.53
N VAL A 923 42.07 -10.86 10.49
CA VAL A 923 42.89 -11.00 9.27
C VAL A 923 42.18 -11.73 8.13
N HIS A 924 41.16 -12.52 8.45
CA HIS A 924 40.34 -13.27 7.50
C HIS A 924 39.16 -12.47 6.93
N ILE A 925 38.99 -11.23 7.37
CA ILE A 925 37.91 -10.34 6.95
C ILE A 925 38.44 -9.34 5.92
N GLY A 926 37.73 -9.17 4.81
CA GLY A 926 38.01 -8.15 3.82
C GLY A 926 37.44 -6.78 4.21
N ASP A 927 37.14 -5.95 3.22
CA ASP A 927 36.46 -4.68 3.48
C ASP A 927 35.01 -4.91 3.94
N THR A 928 34.57 -4.14 4.95
CA THR A 928 33.28 -4.33 5.60
C THR A 928 32.35 -3.15 5.39
N LYS A 929 31.13 -3.44 4.95
CA LYS A 929 30.01 -2.50 4.84
C LYS A 929 28.79 -3.00 5.61
N HIS A 930 27.77 -2.15 5.68
CA HIS A 930 26.48 -2.54 6.24
C HIS A 930 25.33 -2.09 5.33
N TYR A 931 24.21 -2.81 5.38
CA TYR A 931 23.03 -2.61 4.51
C TYR A 931 22.71 -1.13 4.21
N GLY A 932 22.58 -0.30 5.25
CA GLY A 932 22.22 1.13 5.13
C GLY A 932 23.27 2.07 4.49
N ASN A 933 24.49 1.60 4.21
CA ASN A 933 25.55 2.40 3.56
C ASN A 933 26.22 1.67 2.39
N VAL A 934 25.52 0.68 1.80
CA VAL A 934 25.96 -0.02 0.59
C VAL A 934 25.20 0.49 -0.65
N LEU A 935 23.97 0.98 -0.47
CA LEU A 935 23.19 1.62 -1.54
C LEU A 935 24.03 2.73 -2.19
N GLY A 936 24.06 2.77 -3.53
CA GLY A 936 24.89 3.70 -4.31
C GLY A 936 26.43 3.59 -4.23
N SER A 937 27.01 2.66 -3.48
CA SER A 937 28.47 2.44 -3.45
C SER A 937 28.93 1.54 -4.61
N ASN A 938 30.05 1.90 -5.25
CA ASN A 938 30.72 1.08 -6.26
C ASN A 938 31.97 0.34 -5.71
N GLU A 939 32.19 0.38 -4.39
CA GLU A 939 33.41 -0.16 -3.76
C GLU A 939 33.57 -1.68 -3.94
N PHE A 940 32.46 -2.40 -4.11
CA PHE A 940 32.46 -3.85 -4.33
C PHE A 940 32.20 -4.26 -5.78
N ASP A 941 32.22 -3.30 -6.73
CA ASP A 941 31.89 -3.55 -8.14
C ASP A 941 32.82 -4.59 -8.78
N ASP A 942 34.11 -4.66 -8.38
CA ASP A 942 35.09 -5.62 -8.88
C ASP A 942 35.48 -6.71 -7.86
N THR A 943 34.84 -6.73 -6.69
CA THR A 943 35.07 -7.73 -5.64
C THR A 943 34.52 -9.10 -6.05
N ARG A 944 35.37 -10.14 -6.00
CA ARG A 944 35.05 -11.51 -6.45
C ARG A 944 34.63 -12.47 -5.36
N LEU A 945 34.97 -12.15 -4.12
CA LEU A 945 34.65 -12.98 -2.96
C LEU A 945 33.97 -12.11 -1.90
N GLY A 946 32.70 -12.40 -1.66
CA GLY A 946 31.87 -11.66 -0.73
C GLY A 946 31.18 -12.57 0.29
N ALA A 947 30.78 -11.99 1.41
CA ALA A 947 29.91 -12.61 2.39
C ALA A 947 28.81 -11.62 2.81
N VAL A 948 27.55 -12.07 2.76
CA VAL A 948 26.40 -11.35 3.31
C VAL A 948 25.98 -12.06 4.59
N ILE A 949 26.19 -11.41 5.74
CA ILE A 949 25.95 -12.01 7.05
C ILE A 949 24.80 -11.28 7.74
N GLY A 950 23.73 -12.02 8.00
CA GLY A 950 22.49 -11.50 8.59
C GLY A 950 21.55 -10.80 7.59
N SER A 951 20.32 -10.49 8.00
CA SER A 951 19.23 -9.88 7.20
C SER A 951 18.51 -8.78 7.98
N ASN A 952 17.91 -7.77 7.34
CA ASN A 952 17.25 -6.71 8.10
C ASN A 952 15.90 -7.14 8.69
N HIS A 953 15.66 -6.80 9.96
CA HIS A 953 14.32 -6.81 10.54
C HIS A 953 14.23 -5.65 11.54
N TYR A 954 13.60 -4.56 11.14
CA TYR A 954 13.53 -3.32 11.95
C TYR A 954 12.58 -3.44 13.15
N GLY A 955 11.90 -4.58 13.30
CA GLY A 955 11.00 -4.89 14.41
C GLY A 955 9.54 -4.76 13.99
N ASP A 956 8.66 -5.45 14.72
CA ASP A 956 7.23 -5.56 14.41
C ASP A 956 6.55 -4.19 14.25
N HIS A 957 7.03 -3.20 15.01
CA HIS A 957 6.51 -1.84 14.98
C HIS A 957 6.67 -1.14 13.62
N PHE A 958 7.77 -1.41 12.91
CA PHE A 958 7.99 -0.86 11.56
C PHE A 958 6.93 -1.42 10.61
N ILE A 959 6.70 -2.74 10.65
CA ILE A 959 5.72 -3.43 9.80
C ILE A 959 4.30 -2.94 10.12
N LYS A 960 3.94 -2.90 11.40
CA LYS A 960 2.63 -2.42 11.83
C LYS A 960 2.39 -0.95 11.48
N LYS A 961 3.42 -0.10 11.55
CA LYS A 961 3.34 1.30 11.11
C LYS A 961 3.04 1.42 9.61
N TRP A 962 3.70 0.63 8.77
CA TRP A 962 3.39 0.59 7.33
C TRP A 962 2.00 0.03 7.03
N GLY A 963 1.57 -1.00 7.77
CA GLY A 963 0.18 -1.45 7.78
C GLY A 963 -0.78 -0.32 8.11
N ALA A 964 -0.48 0.46 9.15
CA ALA A 964 -1.30 1.59 9.56
C ALA A 964 -1.35 2.71 8.50
N TYR A 965 -0.24 3.03 7.82
CA TYR A 965 -0.28 3.94 6.66
C TYR A 965 -1.20 3.40 5.55
N ALA A 966 -1.18 2.09 5.33
CA ALA A 966 -2.04 1.42 4.37
C ALA A 966 -3.52 1.30 4.81
N GLY A 967 -3.84 1.66 6.06
CA GLY A 967 -5.19 1.49 6.64
C GLY A 967 -5.51 0.09 7.13
N GLU A 968 -4.50 -0.76 7.31
CA GLU A 968 -4.67 -2.16 7.67
C GLU A 968 -4.13 -2.45 9.08
N ALA A 969 -4.92 -3.19 9.85
CA ALA A 969 -4.47 -3.78 11.09
C ALA A 969 -3.55 -4.98 10.78
N VAL A 970 -2.25 -4.75 10.86
CA VAL A 970 -1.26 -5.81 10.68
C VAL A 970 -0.93 -6.45 12.03
N ASP A 971 -1.00 -7.77 12.08
CA ASP A 971 -0.65 -8.59 13.23
C ASP A 971 0.37 -9.66 12.85
N ARG A 972 1.22 -9.97 13.83
CA ARG A 972 2.30 -10.93 13.69
C ARG A 972 1.77 -12.34 13.92
N GLY A 973 2.11 -13.27 13.02
CA GLY A 973 1.85 -14.68 13.19
C GLY A 973 2.61 -15.31 14.37
N GLU A 974 2.21 -16.51 14.77
CA GLU A 974 2.84 -17.21 15.91
C GLU A 974 4.23 -17.78 15.56
N GLU A 975 4.49 -18.01 14.27
CA GLU A 975 5.71 -18.62 13.77
C GLU A 975 6.93 -17.67 13.81
N LYS A 976 8.12 -18.26 13.65
CA LYS A 976 9.42 -17.58 13.77
C LYS A 976 10.36 -18.04 12.66
N GLY A 977 11.43 -17.28 12.44
CA GLY A 977 12.44 -17.61 11.43
C GLY A 977 11.84 -17.57 10.02
N ALA A 978 12.00 -18.66 9.27
CA ALA A 978 11.46 -18.76 7.90
C ALA A 978 9.93 -18.73 7.85
N GLY A 979 9.24 -19.29 8.87
CA GLY A 979 7.78 -19.26 8.95
C GLY A 979 7.18 -17.96 9.51
N LEU A 980 8.03 -17.00 9.91
CA LEU A 980 7.54 -15.71 10.40
C LEU A 980 6.74 -15.00 9.31
N SER A 981 5.46 -14.72 9.61
CA SER A 981 4.53 -14.01 8.73
C SER A 981 3.75 -12.95 9.50
N TYR A 982 3.10 -12.07 8.75
CA TYR A 982 2.22 -11.02 9.21
C TYR A 982 0.96 -10.97 8.34
N THR A 983 -0.16 -10.54 8.90
CA THR A 983 -1.41 -10.45 8.14
C THR A 983 -1.37 -9.38 7.04
N GLY A 984 -2.01 -9.66 5.91
CA GLY A 984 -2.26 -8.69 4.83
C GLY A 984 -0.97 -8.07 4.29
N PHE A 985 -0.94 -6.73 4.21
CA PHE A 985 0.24 -5.98 3.75
C PHE A 985 1.51 -6.19 4.60
N GLY A 986 1.39 -6.78 5.79
CA GLY A 986 2.52 -7.04 6.66
C GLY A 986 3.58 -7.96 6.04
N ASP A 987 3.15 -8.99 5.30
CA ASP A 987 4.07 -9.92 4.63
C ASP A 987 4.86 -9.24 3.50
N ASP A 988 4.24 -8.32 2.76
CA ASP A 988 4.92 -7.54 1.72
C ASP A 988 6.02 -6.64 2.31
N VAL A 989 5.77 -6.06 3.49
CA VAL A 989 6.75 -5.21 4.20
C VAL A 989 7.84 -6.07 4.84
N LEU A 990 7.52 -7.27 5.33
CA LEU A 990 8.52 -8.24 5.80
C LEU A 990 9.45 -8.66 4.66
N GLN A 991 8.87 -8.98 3.49
CA GLN A 991 9.63 -9.33 2.29
C GLN A 991 10.56 -8.21 1.84
N HIS A 992 10.07 -6.96 1.93
CA HIS A 992 10.85 -5.76 1.62
C HIS A 992 12.11 -5.64 2.48
N MET A 993 12.00 -5.81 3.81
CA MET A 993 13.15 -5.60 4.68
C MET A 993 14.11 -6.79 4.71
N ARG A 994 13.63 -8.02 4.51
CA ARG A 994 14.47 -9.22 4.66
C ARG A 994 15.01 -9.66 3.31
N GLU A 995 14.13 -10.13 2.44
CA GLU A 995 14.51 -10.83 1.23
C GLU A 995 15.04 -9.87 0.15
N HIS A 996 14.39 -8.72 -0.02
CA HIS A 996 14.82 -7.70 -0.98
C HIS A 996 16.17 -7.09 -0.60
N ASP A 997 16.36 -6.66 0.64
CA ASP A 997 17.64 -6.13 1.13
C ASP A 997 18.77 -7.15 1.02
N THR A 998 18.56 -8.41 1.42
CA THR A 998 19.60 -9.46 1.32
C THR A 998 20.00 -9.71 -0.13
N LEU A 999 19.04 -9.79 -1.06
CA LEU A 999 19.37 -9.93 -2.48
C LEU A 999 20.12 -8.69 -3.01
N GLN A 1000 19.64 -7.48 -2.67
CA GLN A 1000 20.30 -6.25 -3.10
C GLN A 1000 21.73 -6.15 -2.56
N ALA A 1001 22.01 -6.61 -1.35
CA ALA A 1001 23.35 -6.68 -0.79
C ALA A 1001 24.23 -7.71 -1.52
N ALA A 1002 23.71 -8.91 -1.77
CA ALA A 1002 24.45 -9.96 -2.48
C ALA A 1002 24.85 -9.54 -3.91
N MET A 1003 23.98 -8.81 -4.60
CA MET A 1003 24.23 -8.31 -5.96
C MET A 1003 25.20 -7.11 -6.03
N ARG A 1004 25.78 -6.68 -4.90
CA ARG A 1004 26.80 -5.61 -4.87
C ARG A 1004 28.19 -6.11 -5.21
N PHE A 1005 28.44 -7.39 -5.03
CA PHE A 1005 29.69 -8.03 -5.39
C PHE A 1005 29.72 -8.36 -6.89
N GLY A 1006 30.85 -8.14 -7.55
CA GLY A 1006 31.05 -8.51 -8.95
C GLY A 1006 30.12 -7.78 -9.93
N ARG A 1007 29.68 -6.57 -9.59
CA ARG A 1007 28.75 -5.74 -10.37
C ARG A 1007 29.26 -5.37 -11.77
N ASP A 1008 30.57 -5.48 -12.00
CA ASP A 1008 31.17 -5.28 -13.32
C ASP A 1008 30.85 -6.40 -14.34
N GLY A 1009 30.17 -7.47 -13.91
CA GLY A 1009 29.70 -8.55 -14.78
C GLY A 1009 30.72 -9.67 -14.99
N ASN A 1010 31.86 -9.64 -14.31
CA ASN A 1010 32.86 -10.71 -14.40
C ASN A 1010 32.66 -11.83 -13.36
N GLY A 1011 31.52 -11.82 -12.65
CA GLY A 1011 31.15 -12.83 -11.66
C GLY A 1011 31.74 -12.59 -10.27
N ALA A 1012 31.10 -13.22 -9.28
CA ALA A 1012 31.57 -13.29 -7.90
C ALA A 1012 31.02 -14.54 -7.21
N VAL A 1013 31.71 -15.02 -6.19
CA VAL A 1013 31.21 -16.00 -5.24
C VAL A 1013 30.77 -15.25 -3.99
N VAL A 1014 29.51 -15.40 -3.60
CA VAL A 1014 28.96 -14.71 -2.43
C VAL A 1014 28.34 -15.72 -1.48
N TYR A 1015 28.92 -15.81 -0.29
CA TYR A 1015 28.37 -16.63 0.79
C TYR A 1015 27.28 -15.85 1.50
N VAL A 1016 26.08 -16.42 1.61
CA VAL A 1016 24.94 -15.80 2.28
C VAL A 1016 24.64 -16.56 3.57
N HIS A 1017 24.86 -15.91 4.71
CA HIS A 1017 24.70 -16.46 6.05
C HIS A 1017 23.38 -16.04 6.69
N THR A 1018 22.29 -16.28 5.97
CA THR A 1018 20.90 -16.13 6.39
C THR A 1018 19.99 -16.74 5.31
N ASP A 1019 18.90 -17.40 5.70
CA ASP A 1019 17.95 -17.99 4.74
C ASP A 1019 16.88 -16.97 4.31
N THR A 1020 17.32 -15.93 3.60
CA THR A 1020 16.48 -14.81 3.15
C THR A 1020 16.72 -14.46 1.67
N LEU A 1021 17.19 -15.41 0.86
CA LEU A 1021 17.20 -15.19 -0.59
C LEU A 1021 15.81 -15.52 -1.14
N PRO A 1022 15.23 -14.70 -2.05
CA PRO A 1022 13.98 -15.04 -2.70
C PRO A 1022 14.05 -16.39 -3.42
N GLU A 1023 12.97 -17.17 -3.42
CA GLU A 1023 12.94 -18.54 -3.96
C GLU A 1023 13.36 -18.64 -5.45
N TRP A 1024 13.11 -17.59 -6.23
CA TRP A 1024 13.49 -17.54 -7.64
C TRP A 1024 15.00 -17.39 -7.86
N VAL A 1025 15.76 -17.01 -6.83
CA VAL A 1025 17.19 -16.76 -6.92
C VAL A 1025 17.95 -18.09 -6.97
N PRO A 1026 18.78 -18.33 -8.00
CA PRO A 1026 19.49 -19.59 -8.15
C PRO A 1026 20.65 -19.70 -7.15
N LEU A 1027 20.70 -20.81 -6.42
CA LEU A 1027 21.84 -21.17 -5.57
C LEU A 1027 22.87 -21.98 -6.36
N ALA A 1028 24.15 -21.64 -6.19
CA ALA A 1028 25.27 -22.37 -6.79
C ALA A 1028 25.76 -23.53 -5.89
N GLY A 1029 25.47 -23.47 -4.59
CA GLY A 1029 25.82 -24.50 -3.61
C GLY A 1029 25.29 -24.20 -2.20
N GLU A 1030 25.55 -25.13 -1.28
CA GLU A 1030 25.28 -24.99 0.16
C GLU A 1030 26.57 -25.28 0.95
N GLY A 1031 26.87 -24.44 1.94
CA GLY A 1031 27.90 -24.68 2.96
C GLY A 1031 27.27 -24.66 4.37
N ARG A 1032 27.97 -25.14 5.40
CA ARG A 1032 27.47 -25.17 6.79
C ARG A 1032 28.60 -24.98 7.80
N VAL A 1033 28.37 -24.15 8.81
CA VAL A 1033 29.24 -24.10 9.99
C VAL A 1033 28.90 -25.27 10.91
N VAL A 1034 29.79 -26.27 11.01
CA VAL A 1034 29.52 -27.52 11.73
C VAL A 1034 29.71 -27.35 13.24
N LYS A 1035 30.77 -26.67 13.69
CA LYS A 1035 30.99 -26.40 15.13
C LYS A 1035 31.96 -25.25 15.35
N THR A 1036 31.67 -24.36 16.29
CA THR A 1036 32.64 -23.38 16.79
C THR A 1036 33.46 -23.93 17.95
N TRP A 1037 34.72 -23.53 18.06
CA TRP A 1037 35.56 -23.94 19.17
C TRP A 1037 35.31 -23.07 20.40
N SER A 1038 34.97 -23.69 21.53
CA SER A 1038 35.04 -22.99 22.83
C SER A 1038 36.46 -22.53 23.13
N ASP A 1039 36.66 -21.48 23.93
CA ASP A 1039 37.99 -21.04 24.40
C ASP A 1039 38.85 -22.19 24.94
N GLY A 1040 38.22 -23.11 25.66
CA GLY A 1040 38.89 -24.31 26.18
C GLY A 1040 39.36 -25.28 25.10
N MET A 1041 38.63 -25.38 23.98
CA MET A 1041 39.03 -26.17 22.82
C MET A 1041 40.14 -25.47 22.03
N ARG A 1042 40.06 -24.13 21.83
CA ARG A 1042 41.16 -23.35 21.21
C ARG A 1042 42.46 -23.51 21.98
N ALA A 1043 42.41 -23.40 23.31
CA ALA A 1043 43.57 -23.64 24.17
C ALA A 1043 44.16 -25.06 24.03
N VAL A 1044 43.29 -26.08 23.84
CA VAL A 1044 43.73 -27.47 23.59
C VAL A 1044 44.36 -27.63 22.21
N LEU A 1045 43.84 -26.95 21.18
CA LEU A 1045 44.40 -26.94 19.83
C LEU A 1045 45.77 -26.27 19.81
N GLU A 1046 45.91 -25.06 20.39
CA GLU A 1046 47.20 -24.35 20.55
C GLU A 1046 48.24 -25.23 21.26
N ALA A 1047 47.82 -25.89 22.35
CA ALA A 1047 48.70 -26.82 23.06
C ALA A 1047 49.12 -28.04 22.24
N LEU A 1048 48.26 -28.53 21.34
CA LEU A 1048 48.58 -29.67 20.48
C LEU A 1048 49.51 -29.29 19.33
N GLU A 1049 49.33 -28.11 18.74
CA GLU A 1049 50.22 -27.56 17.71
C GLU A 1049 51.65 -27.36 18.25
N ASP A 1050 51.78 -26.85 19.47
CA ASP A 1050 53.08 -26.65 20.12
C ASP A 1050 53.78 -27.97 20.48
N LEU A 1051 53.01 -29.02 20.80
CA LEU A 1051 53.55 -30.26 21.35
C LEU A 1051 53.80 -31.35 20.30
N ASP A 1052 53.17 -31.33 19.11
CA ASP A 1052 53.25 -32.29 17.97
C ASP A 1052 52.82 -33.74 18.33
N LYS A 1053 53.31 -34.27 19.46
CA LYS A 1053 52.93 -35.53 20.09
C LYS A 1053 52.81 -35.35 21.60
N ALA A 1054 51.61 -35.49 22.15
CA ALA A 1054 51.34 -35.19 23.56
C ALA A 1054 50.53 -36.29 24.27
N THR A 1055 50.79 -36.52 25.55
CA THR A 1055 49.82 -37.20 26.43
C THR A 1055 48.77 -36.21 26.93
N THR A 1056 47.61 -36.69 27.37
CA THR A 1056 46.60 -35.81 28.01
C THR A 1056 47.17 -35.02 29.19
N ALA A 1057 48.19 -35.54 29.89
CA ALA A 1057 48.82 -34.80 30.99
C ALA A 1057 49.68 -33.64 30.47
N ASP A 1058 50.36 -33.82 29.34
CA ASP A 1058 51.20 -32.79 28.73
C ASP A 1058 50.34 -31.62 28.23
N VAL A 1059 49.17 -31.91 27.62
CA VAL A 1059 48.20 -30.87 27.20
C VAL A 1059 47.63 -30.11 28.40
N VAL A 1060 47.34 -30.79 29.52
CA VAL A 1060 46.86 -30.15 30.76
C VAL A 1060 47.94 -29.27 31.42
N GLU A 1061 49.22 -29.59 31.25
CA GLU A 1061 50.34 -28.81 31.80
C GLU A 1061 50.75 -27.65 30.88
N HIS A 1062 50.16 -27.52 29.69
CA HIS A 1062 50.47 -26.47 28.74
C HIS A 1062 50.06 -25.08 29.26
N PRO A 1063 50.89 -24.03 29.12
CA PRO A 1063 50.58 -22.69 29.64
C PRO A 1063 49.29 -22.06 29.10
N ALA A 1064 48.88 -22.45 27.88
CA ALA A 1064 47.65 -21.99 27.26
C ALA A 1064 46.38 -22.64 27.86
N VAL A 1065 46.50 -23.79 28.55
CA VAL A 1065 45.36 -24.61 28.99
C VAL A 1065 45.07 -24.42 30.47
N ASP A 1066 43.97 -23.72 30.79
CA ASP A 1066 43.40 -23.65 32.17
C ASP A 1066 42.13 -24.52 32.29
N LEU A 1067 42.26 -25.80 31.97
CA LEU A 1067 41.16 -26.77 31.98
C LEU A 1067 41.43 -27.96 32.90
N SER A 1068 40.36 -28.57 33.42
CA SER A 1068 40.50 -29.83 34.14
C SER A 1068 40.93 -30.94 33.19
N ARG A 1069 41.70 -31.92 33.70
CA ARG A 1069 42.12 -33.09 32.93
C ARG A 1069 40.96 -33.84 32.25
N GLN A 1070 39.78 -33.81 32.86
CA GLN A 1070 38.61 -34.48 32.29
C GLN A 1070 38.01 -33.70 31.11
N GLN A 1071 38.05 -32.35 31.16
CA GLN A 1071 37.67 -31.51 30.03
C GLN A 1071 38.65 -31.64 28.87
N VAL A 1072 39.97 -31.57 29.15
CA VAL A 1072 41.01 -31.80 28.13
C VAL A 1072 40.86 -33.17 27.48
N PHE A 1073 40.61 -34.23 28.26
CA PHE A 1073 40.38 -35.56 27.69
C PHE A 1073 39.12 -35.62 26.81
N SER A 1074 38.04 -34.93 27.19
CA SER A 1074 36.83 -34.85 26.38
C SER A 1074 37.11 -34.18 25.04
N HIS A 1075 37.80 -33.03 25.05
CA HIS A 1075 38.18 -32.29 23.84
C HIS A 1075 39.09 -33.12 22.91
N LEU A 1076 40.03 -33.89 23.48
CA LEU A 1076 40.89 -34.79 22.69
C LEU A 1076 40.13 -35.97 22.06
N GLU A 1077 39.12 -36.51 22.74
CA GLU A 1077 38.26 -37.55 22.14
C GLU A 1077 37.35 -36.97 21.06
N ASP A 1078 36.78 -35.77 21.25
CA ASP A 1078 36.00 -35.06 20.22
C ASP A 1078 36.83 -34.90 18.92
N LEU A 1079 38.08 -34.42 19.05
CA LEU A 1079 39.01 -34.26 17.90
C LEU A 1079 39.40 -35.61 17.26
N ARG A 1080 39.46 -36.69 18.03
CA ARG A 1080 39.72 -38.04 17.49
C ARG A 1080 38.51 -38.62 16.77
N GLU A 1081 37.30 -38.36 17.26
CA GLU A 1081 36.07 -38.78 16.60
C GLU A 1081 35.92 -38.10 15.22
N ARG A 1082 36.40 -36.85 15.11
CA ARG A 1082 36.52 -36.09 13.85
C ARG A 1082 37.64 -36.56 12.91
N GLY A 1083 38.47 -37.52 13.35
CA GLY A 1083 39.54 -38.07 12.52
C GLY A 1083 40.75 -37.16 12.33
N VAL A 1084 40.87 -36.05 13.07
CA VAL A 1084 42.05 -35.15 13.02
C VAL A 1084 43.11 -35.49 14.08
N LEU A 1085 42.74 -36.34 15.04
CA LEU A 1085 43.67 -36.92 16.02
C LEU A 1085 43.60 -38.44 15.97
N THR A 1086 44.76 -39.08 16.13
CA THR A 1086 44.84 -40.51 16.42
C THR A 1086 45.38 -40.74 17.82
N ARG A 1087 44.97 -41.86 18.44
CA ARG A 1087 45.43 -42.24 19.77
C ARG A 1087 46.18 -43.56 19.71
N GLU A 1088 47.37 -43.56 20.29
CA GLU A 1088 48.19 -44.76 20.47
C GLU A 1088 48.43 -45.03 21.95
N GLN A 1089 48.66 -46.30 22.28
CA GLN A 1089 49.03 -46.70 23.63
C GLN A 1089 50.52 -46.39 23.84
N ASP A 1090 50.85 -45.66 24.90
CA ASP A 1090 52.22 -45.26 25.21
C ASP A 1090 53.12 -46.52 25.36
N ALA A 1091 54.21 -46.54 24.60
CA ALA A 1091 55.15 -47.67 24.55
C ALA A 1091 55.99 -47.81 25.82
N GLU A 1092 56.14 -46.73 26.62
CA GLU A 1092 56.89 -46.70 27.87
C GLU A 1092 56.00 -46.93 29.11
N ASP A 1093 54.74 -46.50 29.06
CA ASP A 1093 53.72 -46.75 30.09
C ASP A 1093 52.37 -47.09 29.46
N GLY A 1094 52.12 -48.38 29.22
CA GLY A 1094 50.89 -48.87 28.57
C GLY A 1094 49.55 -48.59 29.30
N ARG A 1095 49.55 -47.77 30.35
CA ARG A 1095 48.33 -47.20 30.95
C ARG A 1095 48.03 -45.78 30.47
N ARG A 1096 48.92 -45.17 29.69
CA ARG A 1096 48.78 -43.81 29.13
C ARG A 1096 48.49 -43.89 27.65
N VAL A 1097 47.83 -42.85 27.17
CA VAL A 1097 47.47 -42.66 25.77
C VAL A 1097 48.25 -41.47 25.27
N VAL A 1098 48.84 -41.62 24.10
CA VAL A 1098 49.52 -40.55 23.38
C VAL A 1098 48.65 -40.16 22.19
N TRP A 1099 48.42 -38.87 22.05
CA TRP A 1099 47.68 -38.25 20.96
C TRP A 1099 48.67 -37.82 19.90
N LEU A 1100 48.34 -38.12 18.65
CA LEU A 1100 49.13 -37.82 17.48
C LEU A 1100 48.26 -37.00 16.54
N ASP A 1101 48.84 -35.91 16.03
CA ASP A 1101 48.27 -35.18 14.92
C ASP A 1101 48.08 -36.11 13.70
N ASP A 1102 46.84 -36.20 13.20
CA ASP A 1102 46.47 -36.90 11.96
C ASP A 1102 45.77 -35.96 10.95
N GLY A 1103 45.77 -34.65 11.22
CA GLY A 1103 45.07 -33.64 10.43
C GLY A 1103 44.63 -32.38 11.16
N LEU A 1104 45.26 -32.00 12.29
CA LEU A 1104 44.94 -30.79 13.06
C LEU A 1104 45.04 -29.51 12.21
N HIS A 1105 46.02 -29.44 11.31
CA HIS A 1105 46.20 -28.34 10.33
C HIS A 1105 45.04 -28.19 9.31
N ARG A 1106 44.02 -29.05 9.37
CA ARG A 1106 42.80 -28.94 8.55
C ARG A 1106 41.61 -28.35 9.33
N LEU A 1107 41.80 -28.04 10.61
CA LEU A 1107 40.80 -27.34 11.42
C LEU A 1107 41.15 -25.86 11.45
N GLY A 1108 40.15 -25.00 11.26
CA GLY A 1108 40.30 -23.56 11.49
C GLY A 1108 40.48 -23.23 12.97
N GLU A 1109 41.10 -22.09 13.26
CA GLU A 1109 41.35 -21.55 14.60
C GLU A 1109 40.06 -21.28 15.39
N HIS A 1110 38.98 -20.90 14.69
CA HIS A 1110 37.72 -20.51 15.32
C HIS A 1110 36.62 -21.58 15.26
N GLY A 1111 36.71 -22.55 14.36
CA GLY A 1111 35.73 -23.63 14.23
C GLY A 1111 36.02 -24.63 13.12
N ASP A 1112 35.14 -25.62 13.02
CA ASP A 1112 35.06 -26.61 11.94
C ASP A 1112 33.87 -26.21 11.04
N VAL A 1113 34.17 -25.87 9.79
CA VAL A 1113 33.22 -25.37 8.80
C VAL A 1113 33.34 -26.25 7.56
N ASP A 1114 32.21 -26.77 7.08
CA ASP A 1114 32.16 -27.56 5.85
C ASP A 1114 31.55 -26.71 4.73
N LEU A 1115 32.33 -26.40 3.70
CA LEU A 1115 31.87 -25.63 2.55
C LEU A 1115 31.44 -26.54 1.37
N GLU A 1116 31.54 -27.87 1.50
CA GLU A 1116 30.99 -28.83 0.56
C GLU A 1116 29.55 -29.23 0.96
N PRO A 1117 28.64 -29.52 0.00
CA PRO A 1117 27.27 -29.87 0.32
C PRO A 1117 27.19 -31.26 0.98
N VAL A 1118 26.83 -31.30 2.27
CA VAL A 1118 26.58 -32.53 3.04
C VAL A 1118 25.07 -32.79 3.16
N ASP A 1119 24.65 -34.00 2.80
CA ASP A 1119 23.27 -34.45 2.94
C ASP A 1119 22.90 -34.56 4.44
N LEU A 1120 21.72 -34.09 4.84
CA LEU A 1120 21.29 -34.07 6.26
C LEU A 1120 21.23 -35.47 6.89
N GLU A 1121 21.11 -36.51 6.06
CA GLU A 1121 21.11 -37.91 6.48
C GLU A 1121 22.49 -38.42 6.92
N ASP A 1122 23.56 -37.67 6.65
CA ASP A 1122 24.95 -38.05 6.95
C ASP A 1122 25.50 -37.47 8.28
N LEU A 1123 24.75 -36.60 8.97
CA LEU A 1123 25.16 -35.96 10.24
C LEU A 1123 24.74 -36.76 11.48
N GLU A 1124 25.57 -36.77 12.54
CA GLU A 1124 25.21 -37.45 13.79
C GLU A 1124 24.21 -36.63 14.64
N ASP A 1125 23.33 -37.31 15.40
CA ASP A 1125 22.29 -36.70 16.25
C ASP A 1125 22.81 -35.59 17.20
N GLU A 1126 24.08 -35.66 17.61
CA GLU A 1126 24.71 -34.69 18.51
C GLU A 1126 25.14 -33.41 17.75
N GLU A 1127 25.53 -33.53 16.49
CA GLU A 1127 25.88 -32.41 15.59
C GLU A 1127 24.63 -31.65 15.17
N VAL A 1128 23.55 -32.37 14.83
CA VAL A 1128 22.22 -31.80 14.60
C VAL A 1128 21.71 -31.04 15.83
N ARG A 1129 21.96 -31.55 17.04
CA ARG A 1129 21.60 -30.85 18.29
C ARG A 1129 22.48 -29.64 18.59
N GLN A 1130 23.75 -29.63 18.20
CA GLN A 1130 24.61 -28.45 18.33
C GLN A 1130 24.23 -27.36 17.33
N LEU A 1131 23.90 -27.73 16.10
CA LEU A 1131 23.32 -26.85 15.08
C LEU A 1131 21.99 -26.24 15.58
N ALA A 1132 21.09 -27.05 16.15
CA ALA A 1132 19.84 -26.55 16.74
C ALA A 1132 20.03 -25.67 17.99
N ARG A 1133 21.02 -25.98 18.85
CA ARG A 1133 21.30 -25.20 20.07
C ARG A 1133 22.00 -23.88 19.83
N SER A 1134 22.78 -23.77 18.76
CA SER A 1134 23.46 -22.55 18.35
C SER A 1134 22.57 -21.62 17.51
N SER A 1135 21.47 -22.13 16.95
CA SER A 1135 20.49 -21.40 16.12
C SER A 1135 19.18 -21.02 16.85
N THR A 1136 18.85 -21.66 17.98
CA THR A 1136 17.57 -21.41 18.68
C THR A 1136 17.74 -20.48 19.88
N TYR A 1137 17.70 -19.16 19.67
CA TYR A 1137 17.36 -18.19 20.73
C TYR A 1137 16.63 -16.97 20.19
N THR A 1138 15.36 -17.15 19.82
CA THR A 1138 14.37 -16.06 19.82
C THR A 1138 13.28 -16.40 20.85
N TRP A 1139 13.35 -15.74 22.02
CA TRP A 1139 12.40 -15.70 23.15
C TRP A 1139 11.55 -16.95 23.51
N ASP A 1140 11.96 -17.49 24.66
CA ASP A 1140 11.32 -18.26 25.75
C ASP A 1140 10.98 -19.77 25.69
N PHE A 1141 11.51 -20.43 26.72
CA PHE A 1141 11.40 -21.85 27.06
C PHE A 1141 10.01 -22.24 27.60
N THR A 1142 9.67 -23.50 27.31
CA THR A 1142 8.74 -24.42 28.00
C THR A 1142 7.24 -24.19 27.92
N ASN A 1143 6.59 -24.99 27.05
CA ASN A 1143 5.36 -25.68 27.40
C ASN A 1143 5.48 -27.16 27.02
N LEU A 1144 5.76 -28.01 28.01
CA LEU A 1144 5.59 -29.46 27.86
C LEU A 1144 4.09 -29.79 28.00
N PRO A 1145 3.52 -30.64 27.13
CA PRO A 1145 2.15 -31.12 27.29
C PRO A 1145 2.03 -32.09 28.47
N ALA A 1146 0.91 -31.96 29.18
CA ALA A 1146 0.54 -32.82 30.28
C ALA A 1146 -0.17 -34.09 29.79
N GLU A 1147 0.40 -35.27 30.09
CA GLU A 1147 -0.26 -36.57 30.31
C GLU A 1147 0.74 -37.41 31.14
N ASP A 1148 0.46 -38.18 32.18
CA ASP A 1148 -0.77 -38.68 32.79
C ASP A 1148 -0.43 -39.21 34.20
N GLY A 1149 -1.43 -39.33 35.10
CA GLY A 1149 -1.39 -40.33 36.19
C GLY A 1149 -1.07 -39.89 37.64
N GLY A 1150 -2.04 -39.28 38.31
CA GLY A 1150 -2.67 -39.92 39.48
C GLY A 1150 -2.00 -39.92 40.87
N SER A 1151 -2.59 -39.10 41.75
CA SER A 1151 -3.00 -39.40 43.15
C SER A 1151 -2.03 -39.21 44.34
N PRO A 1152 -2.57 -38.94 45.55
CA PRO A 1152 -2.11 -37.86 46.42
C PRO A 1152 -1.54 -38.31 47.79
N ALA A 1153 -0.99 -37.33 48.54
CA ALA A 1153 -1.13 -37.11 49.98
C ALA A 1153 0.18 -36.92 50.79
N GLU A 1154 0.13 -35.89 51.64
CA GLU A 1154 0.70 -35.79 53.00
C GLU A 1154 2.21 -35.48 53.21
N GLN A 1155 2.53 -34.22 53.59
CA GLN A 1155 2.77 -33.77 55.00
C GLN A 1155 3.87 -32.67 55.18
N SER A 1156 3.41 -31.55 55.77
CA SER A 1156 4.04 -30.68 56.79
C SER A 1156 5.34 -29.86 56.54
N LEU A 1157 5.14 -28.55 56.34
CA LEU A 1157 5.46 -27.42 57.26
C LEU A 1157 6.81 -27.32 58.01
N GLY A 1158 7.67 -26.42 57.51
CA GLY A 1158 8.22 -25.21 58.21
C GLY A 1158 9.40 -25.37 59.19
N PRO A 1159 9.88 -24.27 59.84
CA PRO A 1159 9.59 -22.83 59.64
C PRO A 1159 10.83 -21.89 59.75
N GLY A 1160 10.66 -20.57 59.53
CA GLY A 1160 11.61 -19.57 60.07
C GLY A 1160 11.58 -18.14 59.52
N ARG A 1161 10.69 -17.28 60.05
CA ARG A 1161 10.74 -15.79 60.02
C ARG A 1161 11.54 -15.26 61.24
N PRO A 1162 11.71 -13.94 61.50
CA PRO A 1162 12.08 -12.72 60.71
C PRO A 1162 13.15 -11.86 61.49
N PRO A 1163 13.41 -10.55 61.20
CA PRO A 1163 12.56 -9.43 61.71
C PRO A 1163 12.55 -8.06 60.95
N ARG A 1164 11.39 -7.36 61.04
CA ARG A 1164 11.14 -5.90 61.33
C ARG A 1164 11.62 -4.74 60.40
N ALA A 1165 10.67 -4.13 59.67
CA ALA A 1165 9.95 -2.82 59.90
C ALA A 1165 10.75 -1.57 60.40
N PRO A 1166 10.36 -0.28 60.14
CA PRO A 1166 8.97 0.18 60.36
C PRO A 1166 8.40 1.50 59.69
N VAL A 1167 7.05 1.51 59.44
CA VAL A 1167 5.99 2.58 59.53
C VAL A 1167 6.06 3.90 58.70
N ASN A 1168 4.97 4.54 58.22
CA ASN A 1168 3.58 4.71 58.71
C ASN A 1168 2.57 4.93 57.55
N GLY A 1169 1.26 4.67 57.61
CA GLY A 1169 0.37 4.11 58.65
C GLY A 1169 -1.11 4.42 58.31
N GLY A 1170 -2.00 3.47 58.64
CA GLY A 1170 -3.47 3.57 58.87
C GLY A 1170 -4.36 4.02 57.70
N ASP A 1171 -5.55 3.48 57.44
CA ASP A 1171 -6.42 2.55 58.17
C ASP A 1171 -7.31 1.81 57.16
N GLY A 1172 -7.61 0.54 57.45
CA GLY A 1172 -8.57 -0.27 56.69
C GLY A 1172 -10.03 -0.05 57.12
N PRO A 1173 -11.00 -0.48 56.30
CA PRO A 1173 -12.42 -0.40 56.59
C PRO A 1173 -12.87 -1.57 57.49
N PRO A 1174 -13.96 -1.42 58.27
CA PRO A 1174 -14.71 -2.55 58.79
C PRO A 1174 -16.08 -2.70 58.10
N ASP A 1175 -16.44 -3.97 57.92
CA ASP A 1175 -17.72 -4.49 57.44
C ASP A 1175 -18.95 -4.11 58.28
N ASP A 1176 -20.09 -4.31 57.59
CA ASP A 1176 -21.43 -4.73 58.04
C ASP A 1176 -22.44 -3.70 58.60
N ALA A 1177 -23.56 -3.65 57.86
CA ALA A 1177 -24.95 -3.46 58.29
C ALA A 1177 -25.41 -2.06 58.74
N ASP A 1178 -25.93 -1.27 57.79
CA ASP A 1178 -27.33 -0.81 57.71
C ASP A 1178 -27.61 -0.10 56.36
#